data_AF-A0A5L6QK01-F1
#
_entry.id   AF-A0A5L6QK01-F1
#
_cell.length_a   1.000
_cell.length_b   1.000
_cell.length_c   1.000
_cell.angle_alpha   90.00
_cell.angle_beta   90.00
_cell.angle_gamma   90.00
#
_symmetry.space_group_name_H-M   'P 1'
#
loop_
_entity.id
_entity.type
_entity.pdbx_description
1 polymer ?
#
loop_
_entity_poly.entity_id
_entity_poly.type
_entity_poly.pdbx_seq_one_letter_code
_entity_poly.pdbx_strand_id
1 'polypeptide(L)'
;CVIEELVINNLPKVSIVTINNNKITTLEGLEDLAALTSLNAGNNELTEIESMHAFPKLQTLTLISNKLTSIILNQATANGTPNLTSIDSRSNDLTKIDIQDQPKLTKIICDTGSSAELTELTLRNLPELIAASNGSNAVSDDIAFSATPGLSKVTLENLLATNVTIQLDHCVIEELVINNVPQVAFIYINNNKITTLEGLGNLTAVTNLNAENNELTELENIPAFPKLKTLTVNNNHISVLPTSLKTKNPVLTTLSATNQTITLKQKVIVSDLVLDNEVKNFGQTTTAKSISNNGTYQNNQVTWLFEDVQGVNAVDYQFSEPIQEATIQGTFSGKVTQPIKVSTVPVITADTEMTYPKNATISEAAFFKDISASVTDDAILTSDFESVVDFVKAGTYEVTLNAMNEDGVEAVSVTVLVHIAKSPAPVITADKEITYTQSTEVSTTEFLVAIHATTNDGSPIESDLDTTVNWSKVGDYTVTLSATNEDGVEAIPVKVAVHIVEPPAPTISNVIFDVDGVQTTESHEVGELVSEPLTPTKEGYTFIGWYDEKTGGNKWDFTTDKMPGYNITLYAQFSKDTNKGEDGDGGKASLASSMEVTPSGQSQSENSKNSSNIKLPATGDDNATVLLVGLGLLMLGLFIRLTQKKHTK
;
A
#
# COMPACT_ATOMS: atom_id res chain seq x y z
N CYS A 1 -78.26 -18.29 -22.47
CA CYS A 1 -78.06 -16.90 -22.94
C CYS A 1 -76.56 -16.75 -23.14
N VAL A 2 -76.09 -16.00 -24.15
CA VAL A 2 -74.66 -15.69 -24.30
C VAL A 2 -74.55 -14.20 -24.04
N ILE A 3 -74.22 -13.83 -22.80
CA ILE A 3 -74.02 -12.44 -22.40
C ILE A 3 -72.52 -12.14 -22.52
N GLU A 4 -72.18 -11.06 -23.23
CA GLU A 4 -70.80 -10.60 -23.41
C GLU A 4 -70.49 -9.40 -22.49
N GLU A 5 -71.48 -8.54 -22.24
CA GLU A 5 -71.38 -7.37 -21.36
C GLU A 5 -72.64 -7.29 -20.48
N LEU A 6 -72.47 -6.87 -19.22
CA LEU A 6 -73.55 -6.82 -18.25
C LEU A 6 -73.53 -5.50 -17.48
N VAL A 7 -74.54 -4.66 -17.70
CA VAL A 7 -74.75 -3.44 -16.93
C VAL A 7 -76.00 -3.59 -16.07
N ILE A 8 -75.83 -3.67 -14.74
CA ILE A 8 -76.92 -3.76 -13.77
C ILE A 8 -76.95 -2.50 -12.92
N ASN A 9 -77.85 -1.58 -13.28
CA ASN A 9 -78.06 -0.34 -12.54
C ASN A 9 -79.32 -0.42 -11.67
N ASN A 10 -79.30 0.24 -10.51
CA ASN A 10 -80.48 0.48 -9.65
C ASN A 10 -81.19 -0.78 -9.08
N LEU A 11 -80.43 -1.83 -8.71
CA LEU A 11 -80.96 -3.01 -8.01
C LEU A 11 -80.41 -3.16 -6.57
N PRO A 12 -80.68 -2.21 -5.64
CA PRO A 12 -80.00 -2.11 -4.35
C PRO A 12 -80.33 -3.23 -3.35
N LYS A 13 -81.27 -4.13 -3.68
CA LYS A 13 -81.67 -5.27 -2.83
C LYS A 13 -81.14 -6.62 -3.31
N VAL A 14 -80.51 -6.66 -4.48
CA VAL A 14 -80.00 -7.93 -5.03
C VAL A 14 -78.84 -8.39 -4.16
N SER A 15 -79.00 -9.58 -3.57
CA SER A 15 -77.99 -10.21 -2.70
C SER A 15 -77.29 -11.39 -3.37
N ILE A 16 -77.83 -11.91 -4.46
CA ILE A 16 -77.27 -13.07 -5.18
C ILE A 16 -77.30 -12.76 -6.67
N VAL A 17 -76.14 -12.89 -7.33
CA VAL A 17 -76.01 -12.78 -8.79
C VAL A 17 -75.35 -14.05 -9.31
N THR A 18 -75.99 -14.67 -10.29
CA THR A 18 -75.51 -15.87 -10.97
C THR A 18 -75.47 -15.59 -12.47
N ILE A 19 -74.26 -15.48 -13.01
CA ILE A 19 -73.97 -15.09 -14.39
C ILE A 19 -73.02 -16.11 -15.06
N ASN A 20 -73.07 -17.35 -14.59
CA ASN A 20 -72.22 -18.42 -15.09
C ASN A 20 -72.63 -18.92 -16.48
N ASN A 21 -71.67 -19.49 -17.23
CA ASN A 21 -71.84 -19.97 -18.61
C ASN A 21 -72.19 -18.86 -19.60
N ASN A 22 -71.41 -17.78 -19.58
CA ASN A 22 -71.52 -16.66 -20.52
C ASN A 22 -70.14 -16.38 -21.15
N LYS A 23 -69.95 -15.21 -21.76
CA LYS A 23 -68.68 -14.76 -22.36
C LYS A 23 -68.19 -13.45 -21.74
N ILE A 24 -68.49 -13.27 -20.46
CA ILE A 24 -68.18 -12.03 -19.74
C ILE A 24 -66.66 -11.95 -19.55
N THR A 25 -66.06 -10.83 -19.95
CA THR A 25 -64.60 -10.59 -19.83
C THR A 25 -64.23 -9.70 -18.65
N THR A 26 -65.19 -8.95 -18.10
CA THR A 26 -65.00 -8.06 -16.94
C THR A 26 -66.23 -8.07 -16.01
N LEU A 27 -66.02 -7.75 -14.73
CA LEU A 27 -67.10 -7.54 -13.76
C LEU A 27 -67.58 -6.08 -13.70
N GLU A 28 -67.11 -5.22 -14.61
CA GLU A 28 -67.62 -3.87 -14.78
C GLU A 28 -69.15 -3.87 -15.04
N GLY A 29 -69.84 -2.87 -14.50
CA GLY A 29 -71.30 -2.75 -14.58
C GLY A 29 -72.06 -3.42 -13.42
N LEU A 30 -71.36 -3.99 -12.44
CA LEU A 30 -71.94 -4.56 -11.21
C LEU A 30 -71.71 -3.68 -9.96
N GLU A 31 -71.10 -2.51 -10.10
CA GLU A 31 -70.56 -1.70 -9.00
C GLU A 31 -71.65 -1.20 -8.03
N ASP A 32 -72.86 -0.99 -8.53
CA ASP A 32 -73.99 -0.48 -7.73
C ASP A 32 -74.64 -1.56 -6.83
N LEU A 33 -74.18 -2.81 -6.90
CA LEU A 33 -74.75 -3.94 -6.16
C LEU A 33 -74.20 -4.05 -4.73
N ALA A 34 -74.31 -2.99 -3.93
CA ALA A 34 -73.79 -2.92 -2.56
C ALA A 34 -74.41 -3.94 -1.56
N ALA A 35 -75.53 -4.58 -1.93
CA ALA A 35 -76.18 -5.64 -1.14
C ALA A 35 -75.71 -7.06 -1.51
N LEU A 36 -74.87 -7.21 -2.53
CA LEU A 36 -74.43 -8.51 -3.04
C LEU A 36 -73.65 -9.29 -1.98
N THR A 37 -74.13 -10.48 -1.64
CA THR A 37 -73.49 -11.42 -0.71
C THR A 37 -72.91 -12.63 -1.44
N SER A 38 -73.41 -12.97 -2.63
CA SER A 38 -72.92 -14.09 -3.44
C SER A 38 -72.86 -13.74 -4.91
N LEU A 39 -71.69 -13.95 -5.53
CA LEU A 39 -71.47 -13.79 -6.96
C LEU A 39 -70.93 -15.09 -7.55
N ASN A 40 -71.67 -15.67 -8.49
CA ASN A 40 -71.20 -16.78 -9.31
C ASN A 40 -71.01 -16.33 -10.77
N ALA A 41 -69.74 -16.16 -11.15
CA ALA A 41 -69.29 -15.77 -12.47
C ALA A 41 -68.44 -16.86 -13.15
N GLY A 42 -68.62 -18.13 -12.78
CA GLY A 42 -67.86 -19.23 -13.38
C GLY A 42 -68.24 -19.52 -14.85
N ASN A 43 -67.38 -20.20 -15.60
CA ASN A 43 -67.56 -20.52 -17.03
C ASN A 43 -67.80 -19.24 -17.84
N ASN A 44 -66.82 -18.34 -17.80
CA ASN A 44 -66.78 -17.04 -18.50
C ASN A 44 -65.38 -16.82 -19.09
N GLU A 45 -65.06 -15.60 -19.53
CA GLU A 45 -63.77 -15.23 -20.12
C GLU A 45 -63.04 -14.15 -19.30
N LEU A 46 -63.27 -14.09 -17.98
CA LEU A 46 -62.66 -13.09 -17.10
C LEU A 46 -61.13 -13.24 -17.10
N THR A 47 -60.42 -12.15 -17.33
CA THR A 47 -58.95 -12.09 -17.26
C THR A 47 -58.45 -11.45 -15.97
N GLU A 48 -59.30 -10.70 -15.27
CA GLU A 48 -59.01 -9.99 -14.02
C GLU A 48 -60.25 -9.77 -13.15
N ILE A 49 -60.03 -9.26 -11.92
CA ILE A 49 -61.07 -9.00 -10.91
C ILE A 49 -61.00 -7.56 -10.35
N GLU A 50 -60.85 -6.54 -11.19
CA GLU A 50 -60.62 -5.15 -10.75
C GLU A 50 -61.80 -4.52 -9.98
N SER A 51 -63.05 -4.90 -10.29
CA SER A 51 -64.27 -4.34 -9.68
C SER A 51 -64.59 -4.88 -8.27
N MET A 52 -63.71 -5.67 -7.66
CA MET A 52 -63.96 -6.27 -6.34
C MET A 52 -64.14 -5.23 -5.22
N HIS A 53 -63.60 -4.03 -5.40
CA HIS A 53 -63.76 -2.93 -4.44
C HIS A 53 -65.22 -2.52 -4.20
N ALA A 54 -66.14 -2.88 -5.10
CA ALA A 54 -67.54 -2.45 -5.09
C ALA A 54 -68.49 -3.37 -4.30
N PHE A 55 -68.02 -4.47 -3.70
CA PHE A 55 -68.88 -5.48 -3.08
C PHE A 55 -68.70 -5.62 -1.54
N PRO A 56 -69.06 -4.61 -0.73
CA PRO A 56 -68.74 -4.55 0.70
C PRO A 56 -69.39 -5.64 1.55
N LYS A 57 -70.43 -6.31 1.04
CA LYS A 57 -71.15 -7.40 1.72
C LYS A 57 -70.87 -8.77 1.13
N LEU A 58 -70.01 -8.88 0.11
CA LEU A 58 -69.74 -10.14 -0.57
C LEU A 58 -69.14 -11.14 0.41
N GLN A 59 -69.69 -12.35 0.40
CA GLN A 59 -69.27 -13.48 1.24
C GLN A 59 -68.71 -14.61 0.38
N THR A 60 -69.33 -14.89 -0.77
CA THR A 60 -68.92 -15.99 -1.65
C THR A 60 -68.68 -15.51 -3.06
N LEU A 61 -67.50 -15.83 -3.59
CA LEU A 61 -67.08 -15.52 -4.95
C LEU A 61 -66.69 -16.80 -5.69
N THR A 62 -67.38 -17.09 -6.79
CA THR A 62 -67.10 -18.24 -7.66
C THR A 62 -66.68 -17.77 -9.05
N LEU A 63 -65.45 -18.09 -9.43
CA LEU A 63 -64.74 -17.69 -10.65
C LEU A 63 -64.24 -18.91 -11.44
N ILE A 64 -64.80 -20.10 -11.18
CA ILE A 64 -64.39 -21.37 -11.79
C ILE A 64 -64.40 -21.27 -13.32
N SER A 65 -63.43 -21.83 -14.03
CA SER A 65 -63.42 -21.88 -15.50
C SER A 65 -63.48 -20.48 -16.13
N ASN A 66 -62.44 -19.68 -15.91
CA ASN A 66 -62.20 -18.37 -16.51
C ASN A 66 -60.77 -18.33 -17.10
N LYS A 67 -60.26 -17.14 -17.45
CA LYS A 67 -58.92 -16.91 -18.01
C LYS A 67 -58.03 -16.07 -17.08
N LEU A 68 -58.26 -16.16 -15.76
CA LEU A 68 -57.52 -15.38 -14.78
C LEU A 68 -56.07 -15.88 -14.73
N THR A 69 -55.12 -14.96 -14.83
CA THR A 69 -53.69 -15.26 -14.60
C THR A 69 -53.26 -14.95 -13.18
N SER A 70 -54.02 -14.13 -12.46
CA SER A 70 -53.72 -13.82 -11.07
C SER A 70 -54.97 -13.54 -10.25
N ILE A 71 -54.85 -13.74 -8.94
CA ILE A 71 -55.84 -13.29 -7.95
C ILE A 71 -55.11 -12.40 -6.98
N ILE A 72 -55.42 -11.11 -7.04
CA ILE A 72 -54.79 -10.09 -6.20
C ILE A 72 -55.88 -9.45 -5.35
N LEU A 73 -55.80 -9.67 -4.05
CA LEU A 73 -56.63 -9.04 -3.02
C LEU A 73 -55.69 -8.46 -1.96
N ASN A 74 -55.14 -7.27 -2.21
CA ASN A 74 -54.25 -6.56 -1.27
C ASN A 74 -54.98 -5.43 -0.56
N GLN A 75 -54.31 -4.64 0.30
CA GLN A 75 -54.95 -3.53 1.02
C GLN A 75 -55.76 -2.55 0.15
N ALA A 76 -55.35 -2.31 -1.09
CA ALA A 76 -56.07 -1.41 -1.99
C ALA A 76 -57.45 -1.96 -2.39
N THR A 77 -57.60 -3.28 -2.45
CA THR A 77 -58.83 -3.99 -2.87
C THR A 77 -59.58 -4.67 -1.71
N ALA A 78 -58.87 -5.02 -0.62
CA ALA A 78 -59.40 -5.80 0.50
C ALA A 78 -60.48 -5.09 1.31
N ASN A 79 -60.38 -3.75 1.42
CA ASN A 79 -61.38 -2.92 2.08
C ASN A 79 -62.76 -2.97 1.39
N GLY A 80 -62.81 -3.35 0.10
CA GLY A 80 -64.05 -3.48 -0.63
C GLY A 80 -64.76 -4.82 -0.48
N THR A 81 -64.09 -5.86 0.04
CA THR A 81 -64.67 -7.19 0.28
C THR A 81 -64.43 -7.72 1.71
N PRO A 82 -64.64 -6.93 2.77
CA PRO A 82 -64.23 -7.29 4.13
C PRO A 82 -65.01 -8.48 4.71
N ASN A 83 -66.08 -8.91 4.04
CA ASN A 83 -66.95 -10.00 4.46
C ASN A 83 -66.71 -11.31 3.70
N LEU A 84 -65.72 -11.35 2.80
CA LEU A 84 -65.45 -12.50 1.96
C LEU A 84 -65.04 -13.69 2.82
N THR A 85 -65.77 -14.80 2.69
CA THR A 85 -65.52 -16.05 3.44
C THR A 85 -64.97 -17.15 2.54
N SER A 86 -65.32 -17.15 1.25
CA SER A 86 -64.85 -18.17 0.32
C SER A 86 -64.62 -17.65 -1.09
N ILE A 87 -63.50 -18.07 -1.68
CA ILE A 87 -63.15 -17.86 -3.09
C ILE A 87 -62.96 -19.24 -3.74
N ASP A 88 -63.58 -19.47 -4.89
CA ASP A 88 -63.33 -20.63 -5.75
C ASP A 88 -62.94 -20.17 -7.14
N SER A 89 -61.69 -20.38 -7.51
CA SER A 89 -61.06 -19.93 -8.75
C SER A 89 -60.46 -21.09 -9.54
N ARG A 90 -60.97 -22.31 -9.36
CA ARG A 90 -60.55 -23.49 -10.12
C ARG A 90 -60.66 -23.27 -11.63
N SER A 91 -59.86 -23.99 -12.39
CA SER A 91 -59.79 -24.03 -13.84
C SER A 91 -59.54 -22.65 -14.43
N ASN A 92 -58.50 -21.99 -13.93
CA ASN A 92 -57.95 -20.73 -14.46
C ASN A 92 -56.46 -20.94 -14.81
N ASP A 93 -55.84 -19.94 -15.42
CA ASP A 93 -54.43 -19.96 -15.84
C ASP A 93 -53.51 -19.25 -14.82
N LEU A 94 -53.73 -19.50 -13.53
CA LEU A 94 -53.10 -18.74 -12.44
C LEU A 94 -51.58 -18.94 -12.39
N THR A 95 -50.85 -17.84 -12.51
CA THR A 95 -49.40 -17.75 -12.28
C THR A 95 -49.08 -17.15 -10.91
N LYS A 96 -50.02 -16.41 -10.31
CA LYS A 96 -49.83 -15.72 -9.02
C LYS A 96 -51.11 -15.66 -8.19
N ILE A 97 -51.00 -15.96 -6.91
CA ILE A 97 -52.05 -15.72 -5.91
C ILE A 97 -51.46 -14.83 -4.83
N ASP A 98 -52.08 -13.68 -4.61
CA ASP A 98 -51.69 -12.69 -3.61
C ASP A 98 -52.93 -12.19 -2.86
N ILE A 99 -53.25 -12.83 -1.74
CA ILE A 99 -54.43 -12.53 -0.93
C ILE A 99 -53.98 -12.10 0.46
N GLN A 100 -54.32 -10.87 0.80
CA GLN A 100 -53.91 -10.22 2.04
C GLN A 100 -55.11 -9.53 2.71
N ASP A 101 -55.03 -9.42 4.04
CA ASP A 101 -55.91 -8.58 4.85
C ASP A 101 -57.42 -8.88 4.69
N GLN A 102 -57.77 -10.17 4.54
CA GLN A 102 -59.17 -10.62 4.51
C GLN A 102 -59.58 -11.21 5.87
N PRO A 103 -60.25 -10.43 6.74
CA PRO A 103 -60.43 -10.80 8.14
C PRO A 103 -61.41 -11.97 8.35
N LYS A 104 -62.22 -12.31 7.34
CA LYS A 104 -63.25 -13.38 7.43
C LYS A 104 -63.04 -14.53 6.45
N LEU A 105 -61.97 -14.49 5.66
CA LEU A 105 -61.73 -15.48 4.62
C LEU A 105 -61.33 -16.80 5.27
N THR A 106 -62.16 -17.83 5.10
CA THR A 106 -61.94 -19.16 5.68
C THR A 106 -61.41 -20.14 4.64
N LYS A 107 -61.77 -19.94 3.36
CA LYS A 107 -61.51 -20.92 2.30
C LYS A 107 -61.08 -20.31 0.97
N ILE A 108 -59.97 -20.79 0.43
CA ILE A 108 -59.52 -20.52 -0.94
C ILE A 108 -59.41 -21.86 -1.69
N ILE A 109 -60.10 -21.98 -2.82
CA ILE A 109 -59.98 -23.15 -3.69
C ILE A 109 -59.49 -22.65 -5.03
N CYS A 110 -58.35 -23.15 -5.46
CA CYS A 110 -57.88 -23.05 -6.82
C CYS A 110 -57.56 -24.45 -7.33
N ASP A 111 -57.42 -24.61 -8.63
CA ASP A 111 -56.67 -25.73 -9.14
C ASP A 111 -55.44 -25.16 -9.84
N THR A 112 -54.31 -25.86 -9.67
CA THR A 112 -53.16 -25.68 -10.53
C THR A 112 -53.24 -26.89 -11.46
N GLY A 113 -53.87 -26.73 -12.63
CA GLY A 113 -54.00 -27.81 -13.61
C GLY A 113 -52.65 -28.47 -13.97
N SER A 114 -52.69 -29.56 -14.74
CA SER A 114 -51.50 -30.33 -15.15
C SER A 114 -50.47 -29.54 -16.00
N SER A 115 -50.75 -28.27 -16.29
CA SER A 115 -49.94 -27.30 -17.03
C SER A 115 -49.70 -25.99 -16.25
N ALA A 116 -49.93 -25.98 -14.93
CA ALA A 116 -49.97 -24.74 -14.15
C ALA A 116 -48.60 -24.14 -13.79
N GLU A 117 -48.50 -22.85 -14.10
CA GLU A 117 -47.37 -21.93 -13.93
C GLU A 117 -47.48 -21.11 -12.63
N LEU A 118 -48.19 -21.60 -11.60
CA LEU A 118 -48.28 -20.87 -10.33
C LEU A 118 -46.87 -20.78 -9.73
N THR A 119 -46.28 -19.60 -9.80
CA THR A 119 -44.90 -19.34 -9.35
C THR A 119 -44.85 -18.69 -7.98
N GLU A 120 -45.87 -17.89 -7.64
CA GLU A 120 -45.93 -17.14 -6.38
C GLU A 120 -47.26 -17.32 -5.66
N LEU A 121 -47.17 -17.72 -4.39
CA LEU A 121 -48.29 -17.78 -3.44
C LEU A 121 -48.00 -16.86 -2.25
N THR A 122 -48.85 -15.87 -2.03
CA THR A 122 -48.82 -14.97 -0.88
C THR A 122 -50.17 -14.99 -0.17
N LEU A 123 -50.18 -15.44 1.08
CA LEU A 123 -51.33 -15.44 1.98
C LEU A 123 -50.93 -14.74 3.28
N ARG A 124 -51.46 -13.52 3.51
CA ARG A 124 -51.05 -12.69 4.66
C ARG A 124 -52.25 -12.13 5.42
N ASN A 125 -52.19 -12.14 6.75
CA ASN A 125 -53.21 -11.52 7.61
C ASN A 125 -54.62 -12.07 7.33
N LEU A 126 -54.73 -13.40 7.27
CA LEU A 126 -55.99 -14.12 7.06
C LEU A 126 -56.31 -14.91 8.34
N PRO A 127 -56.77 -14.24 9.41
CA PRO A 127 -56.84 -14.82 10.76
C PRO A 127 -57.80 -16.01 10.85
N GLU A 128 -58.85 -16.03 10.02
CA GLU A 128 -59.87 -17.08 9.97
C GLU A 128 -59.59 -18.15 8.89
N LEU A 129 -58.47 -18.07 8.17
CA LEU A 129 -58.16 -19.01 7.08
C LEU A 129 -57.85 -20.39 7.65
N ILE A 130 -58.69 -21.35 7.25
CA ILE A 130 -58.56 -22.76 7.63
C ILE A 130 -58.15 -23.62 6.45
N ALA A 131 -58.49 -23.26 5.21
CA ALA A 131 -58.19 -24.07 4.05
C ALA A 131 -57.78 -23.24 2.82
N ALA A 132 -56.68 -23.62 2.19
CA ALA A 132 -56.27 -23.11 0.88
C ALA A 132 -55.66 -24.25 0.08
N SER A 133 -56.23 -24.61 -1.07
CA SER A 133 -55.73 -25.75 -1.85
C SER A 133 -55.64 -25.49 -3.35
N ASN A 134 -54.72 -26.20 -4.01
CA ASN A 134 -54.56 -26.29 -5.46
C ASN A 134 -55.30 -27.48 -6.12
N GLY A 135 -56.23 -28.13 -5.40
CA GLY A 135 -56.94 -29.33 -5.86
C GLY A 135 -58.48 -29.21 -5.80
N SER A 136 -59.16 -30.16 -6.44
CA SER A 136 -60.63 -30.22 -6.53
C SER A 136 -61.33 -30.52 -5.20
N ASN A 137 -60.59 -31.02 -4.22
CA ASN A 137 -61.04 -31.23 -2.85
C ASN A 137 -60.13 -30.44 -1.90
N ALA A 138 -60.49 -29.20 -1.60
CA ALA A 138 -60.11 -28.58 -0.32
C ALA A 138 -60.84 -29.35 0.80
N VAL A 139 -60.37 -30.58 1.05
CA VAL A 139 -60.76 -31.42 2.19
C VAL A 139 -59.76 -31.15 3.29
N SER A 140 -60.27 -31.00 4.51
CA SER A 140 -59.49 -30.77 5.74
C SER A 140 -58.89 -29.36 5.85
N ASP A 141 -58.76 -28.89 7.09
CA ASP A 141 -58.33 -27.53 7.49
C ASP A 141 -56.81 -27.31 7.24
N ASP A 142 -56.41 -27.50 5.97
CA ASP A 142 -55.03 -27.57 5.49
C ASP A 142 -54.71 -26.49 4.43
N ILE A 143 -53.44 -26.09 4.38
CA ILE A 143 -52.86 -25.32 3.28
C ILE A 143 -52.09 -26.30 2.39
N ALA A 144 -52.63 -26.64 1.22
CA ALA A 144 -52.14 -27.72 0.38
C ALA A 144 -51.87 -27.26 -1.06
N PHE A 145 -50.60 -27.07 -1.39
CA PHE A 145 -50.11 -26.72 -2.73
C PHE A 145 -49.06 -27.71 -3.23
N SER A 146 -49.08 -28.95 -2.72
CA SER A 146 -48.17 -30.01 -3.17
C SER A 146 -48.30 -30.28 -4.67
N ALA A 147 -47.20 -30.76 -5.26
CA ALA A 147 -47.13 -31.09 -6.68
C ALA A 147 -47.51 -29.91 -7.60
N THR A 148 -47.08 -28.69 -7.24
CA THR A 148 -47.19 -27.48 -8.08
C THR A 148 -45.84 -27.18 -8.73
N PRO A 149 -45.58 -27.64 -9.97
CA PRO A 149 -44.21 -27.70 -10.54
C PRO A 149 -43.55 -26.34 -10.79
N GLY A 150 -44.33 -25.24 -10.84
CA GLY A 150 -43.82 -23.89 -11.02
C GLY A 150 -43.62 -23.11 -9.71
N LEU A 151 -44.13 -23.61 -8.58
CA LEU A 151 -44.20 -22.82 -7.35
C LEU A 151 -42.81 -22.69 -6.73
N SER A 152 -42.22 -21.49 -6.87
CA SER A 152 -40.87 -21.18 -6.42
C SER A 152 -40.85 -20.25 -5.20
N LYS A 153 -41.93 -19.50 -4.97
CA LYS A 153 -42.03 -18.54 -3.88
C LYS A 153 -43.34 -18.69 -3.10
N VAL A 154 -43.22 -18.89 -1.79
CA VAL A 154 -44.35 -19.03 -0.88
C VAL A 154 -44.18 -18.13 0.34
N THR A 155 -45.21 -17.35 0.65
CA THR A 155 -45.31 -16.53 1.86
C THR A 155 -46.63 -16.80 2.56
N LEU A 156 -46.56 -17.35 3.76
CA LEU A 156 -47.69 -17.64 4.64
C LEU A 156 -47.47 -16.90 5.96
N GLU A 157 -48.21 -15.83 6.21
CA GLU A 157 -48.02 -15.03 7.43
C GLU A 157 -49.32 -14.67 8.14
N ASN A 158 -49.30 -14.76 9.47
CA ASN A 158 -50.42 -14.39 10.34
C ASN A 158 -51.72 -15.16 10.00
N LEU A 159 -51.59 -16.48 9.83
CA LEU A 159 -52.69 -17.41 9.58
C LEU A 159 -53.06 -18.10 10.89
N LEU A 160 -53.93 -17.47 11.69
CA LEU A 160 -54.12 -17.85 13.09
C LEU A 160 -55.02 -19.07 13.31
N ALA A 161 -55.96 -19.32 12.39
CA ALA A 161 -56.92 -20.43 12.45
C ALA A 161 -56.45 -21.71 11.72
N THR A 162 -55.36 -21.67 10.95
CA THR A 162 -54.88 -22.82 10.17
C THR A 162 -54.37 -23.94 11.08
N ASN A 163 -55.10 -25.05 11.16
CA ASN A 163 -55.07 -25.92 12.35
C ASN A 163 -54.37 -27.27 12.18
N VAL A 164 -53.99 -27.69 10.97
CA VAL A 164 -53.51 -29.07 10.79
C VAL A 164 -52.20 -29.13 10.01
N THR A 165 -52.24 -28.94 8.69
CA THR A 165 -51.08 -29.23 7.83
C THR A 165 -50.79 -28.10 6.85
N ILE A 166 -49.49 -27.84 6.64
CA ILE A 166 -48.98 -27.14 5.46
C ILE A 166 -48.29 -28.17 4.57
N GLN A 167 -48.81 -28.36 3.36
CA GLN A 167 -48.27 -29.28 2.35
C GLN A 167 -47.80 -28.46 1.14
N LEU A 168 -46.48 -28.41 0.98
CA LEU A 168 -45.78 -27.68 -0.08
C LEU A 168 -44.73 -28.58 -0.75
N ASP A 169 -44.94 -29.90 -0.71
CA ASP A 169 -44.01 -30.89 -1.22
C ASP A 169 -44.08 -31.06 -2.75
N HIS A 170 -42.99 -31.50 -3.37
CA HIS A 170 -42.89 -31.73 -4.82
C HIS A 170 -43.18 -30.46 -5.66
N CYS A 171 -42.62 -29.33 -5.24
CA CYS A 171 -42.65 -28.08 -6.01
C CYS A 171 -41.22 -27.69 -6.44
N VAL A 172 -40.95 -26.40 -6.62
CA VAL A 172 -39.63 -25.86 -6.92
C VAL A 172 -39.29 -24.69 -6.00
N ILE A 173 -39.75 -24.76 -4.74
CA ILE A 173 -39.67 -23.65 -3.78
C ILE A 173 -38.21 -23.35 -3.44
N GLU A 174 -37.79 -22.12 -3.70
CA GLU A 174 -36.50 -21.55 -3.34
C GLU A 174 -36.66 -20.51 -2.21
N GLU A 175 -37.75 -19.73 -2.25
CA GLU A 175 -38.09 -18.71 -1.27
C GLU A 175 -39.30 -19.14 -0.43
N LEU A 176 -39.07 -19.49 0.84
CA LEU A 176 -40.13 -19.90 1.76
C LEU A 176 -40.18 -19.02 3.00
N VAL A 177 -41.34 -18.42 3.25
CA VAL A 177 -41.67 -17.75 4.51
C VAL A 177 -42.93 -18.36 5.10
N ILE A 178 -42.83 -18.88 6.32
CA ILE A 178 -43.98 -19.32 7.12
C ILE A 178 -43.81 -18.73 8.51
N ASN A 179 -44.59 -17.69 8.82
CA ASN A 179 -44.43 -16.93 10.05
C ASN A 179 -45.75 -16.73 10.79
N ASN A 180 -45.74 -16.94 12.10
CA ASN A 180 -46.90 -16.75 12.96
C ASN A 180 -48.13 -17.54 12.49
N VAL A 181 -47.95 -18.85 12.33
CA VAL A 181 -49.02 -19.84 12.07
C VAL A 181 -49.10 -20.77 13.28
N PRO A 182 -49.66 -20.31 14.42
CA PRO A 182 -49.42 -20.92 15.72
C PRO A 182 -50.10 -22.28 15.93
N GLN A 183 -51.09 -22.65 15.11
CA GLN A 183 -51.85 -23.91 15.25
C GLN A 183 -51.34 -25.04 14.34
N VAL A 184 -50.44 -24.78 13.39
CA VAL A 184 -49.96 -25.82 12.46
C VAL A 184 -49.13 -26.88 13.18
N ALA A 185 -49.46 -28.15 12.97
CA ALA A 185 -48.78 -29.28 13.60
C ALA A 185 -47.79 -29.98 12.64
N PHE A 186 -48.12 -30.01 11.34
CA PHE A 186 -47.39 -30.74 10.32
C PHE A 186 -46.96 -29.82 9.18
N ILE A 187 -45.67 -29.86 8.83
CA ILE A 187 -45.11 -29.11 7.69
C ILE A 187 -44.38 -30.09 6.78
N TYR A 188 -44.84 -30.17 5.52
CA TYR A 188 -44.23 -30.95 4.46
C TYR A 188 -43.70 -30.00 3.38
N ILE A 189 -42.37 -29.88 3.31
CA ILE A 189 -41.65 -29.03 2.34
C ILE A 189 -40.62 -29.86 1.56
N ASN A 190 -40.80 -31.18 1.54
CA ASN A 190 -39.88 -32.11 0.89
C ASN A 190 -39.96 -32.05 -0.64
N ASN A 191 -38.86 -32.40 -1.33
CA ASN A 191 -38.73 -32.31 -2.78
C ASN A 191 -38.93 -30.86 -3.28
N ASN A 192 -38.06 -29.96 -2.82
CA ASN A 192 -38.02 -28.55 -3.22
C ASN A 192 -36.56 -28.11 -3.46
N LYS A 193 -36.31 -26.79 -3.50
CA LYS A 193 -35.00 -26.16 -3.70
C LYS A 193 -34.63 -25.24 -2.54
N ILE A 194 -35.10 -25.57 -1.34
CA ILE A 194 -34.92 -24.74 -0.15
C ILE A 194 -33.49 -24.90 0.36
N THR A 195 -32.77 -23.78 0.51
CA THR A 195 -31.39 -23.75 0.99
C THR A 195 -31.26 -23.41 2.48
N THR A 196 -32.28 -22.78 3.06
CA THR A 196 -32.31 -22.40 4.49
C THR A 196 -33.72 -22.50 5.07
N LEU A 197 -33.80 -22.73 6.39
CA LEU A 197 -35.04 -22.68 7.18
C LEU A 197 -35.28 -21.32 7.85
N GLU A 198 -34.50 -20.28 7.51
CA GLU A 198 -34.57 -18.97 8.16
C GLU A 198 -35.98 -18.34 8.09
N GLY A 199 -36.70 -18.52 6.98
CA GLY A 199 -38.06 -17.99 6.82
C GLY A 199 -39.14 -18.66 7.68
N LEU A 200 -38.80 -19.70 8.47
CA LEU A 200 -39.72 -20.37 9.38
C LEU A 200 -39.66 -19.76 10.78
N GLY A 201 -40.75 -19.07 11.18
CA GLY A 201 -40.80 -18.26 12.41
C GLY A 201 -42.08 -18.45 13.22
N ASN A 202 -41.94 -18.51 14.55
CA ASN A 202 -43.07 -18.56 15.49
C ASN A 202 -44.08 -19.70 15.21
N LEU A 203 -43.57 -20.93 15.04
CA LEU A 203 -44.35 -22.14 14.68
C LEU A 203 -44.51 -23.07 15.90
N THR A 204 -45.14 -22.54 16.95
CA THR A 204 -45.10 -23.11 18.30
C THR A 204 -45.78 -24.47 18.48
N ALA A 205 -46.67 -24.87 17.56
CA ALA A 205 -47.39 -26.14 17.61
C ALA A 205 -46.77 -27.26 16.75
N VAL A 206 -45.77 -26.96 15.90
CA VAL A 206 -45.20 -27.94 14.97
C VAL A 206 -44.61 -29.11 15.72
N THR A 207 -45.10 -30.32 15.41
CA THR A 207 -44.58 -31.59 15.93
C THR A 207 -43.80 -32.35 14.87
N ASN A 208 -44.05 -32.09 13.59
CA ASN A 208 -43.48 -32.83 12.48
C ASN A 208 -43.04 -31.88 11.36
N LEU A 209 -41.76 -31.94 10.99
CA LEU A 209 -41.19 -31.23 9.85
C LEU A 209 -40.51 -32.23 8.91
N ASN A 210 -41.00 -32.31 7.68
CA ASN A 210 -40.33 -33.04 6.60
C ASN A 210 -39.74 -32.05 5.58
N ALA A 211 -38.42 -32.00 5.52
CA ALA A 211 -37.63 -31.18 4.61
C ALA A 211 -36.60 -32.01 3.83
N GLU A 212 -36.88 -33.31 3.60
CA GLU A 212 -36.03 -34.14 2.76
C GLU A 212 -36.00 -33.67 1.30
N ASN A 213 -34.95 -34.06 0.56
CA ASN A 213 -34.77 -33.72 -0.86
C ASN A 213 -34.86 -32.19 -1.08
N ASN A 214 -33.98 -31.46 -0.41
CA ASN A 214 -33.78 -30.02 -0.52
C ASN A 214 -32.29 -29.73 -0.64
N GLU A 215 -31.90 -28.45 -0.59
CA GLU A 215 -30.53 -27.99 -0.74
C GLU A 215 -29.99 -27.41 0.58
N LEU A 216 -30.52 -27.86 1.73
CA LEU A 216 -30.15 -27.33 3.06
C LEU A 216 -28.69 -27.66 3.39
N THR A 217 -27.89 -26.65 3.72
CA THR A 217 -26.50 -26.83 4.19
C THR A 217 -26.39 -26.89 5.72
N GLU A 218 -27.40 -26.39 6.42
CA GLU A 218 -27.43 -26.28 7.87
C GLU A 218 -28.84 -26.27 8.43
N LEU A 219 -28.94 -26.45 9.75
CA LEU A 219 -30.18 -26.48 10.52
C LEU A 219 -30.30 -25.21 11.36
N GLU A 220 -30.75 -24.13 10.73
CA GLU A 220 -31.03 -22.83 11.34
C GLU A 220 -32.47 -22.73 11.89
N ASN A 221 -32.76 -21.68 12.65
CA ASN A 221 -34.08 -21.34 13.20
C ASN A 221 -34.83 -22.46 13.94
N ILE A 222 -34.07 -23.43 14.43
CA ILE A 222 -34.50 -24.52 15.29
C ILE A 222 -35.35 -24.10 16.51
N PRO A 223 -35.11 -22.94 17.17
CA PRO A 223 -35.99 -22.44 18.23
C PRO A 223 -37.45 -22.17 17.80
N ALA A 224 -37.75 -22.07 16.50
CA ALA A 224 -39.10 -21.86 16.00
C ALA A 224 -40.05 -23.03 16.29
N PHE A 225 -39.51 -24.23 16.58
CA PHE A 225 -40.28 -25.48 16.72
C PHE A 225 -40.17 -26.11 18.13
N PRO A 226 -40.58 -25.45 19.22
CA PRO A 226 -40.36 -25.94 20.59
C PRO A 226 -41.03 -27.29 20.91
N LYS A 227 -42.02 -27.72 20.10
CA LYS A 227 -42.74 -28.99 20.25
C LYS A 227 -42.37 -30.06 19.20
N LEU A 228 -41.32 -29.84 18.42
CA LEU A 228 -40.90 -30.75 17.36
C LEU A 228 -40.54 -32.13 17.91
N LYS A 229 -41.23 -33.17 17.42
CA LYS A 229 -41.02 -34.58 17.77
C LYS A 229 -40.28 -35.35 16.68
N THR A 230 -40.52 -34.99 15.43
CA THR A 230 -39.95 -35.66 14.26
C THR A 230 -39.40 -34.63 13.27
N LEU A 231 -38.13 -34.78 12.92
CA LEU A 231 -37.44 -34.01 11.89
C LEU A 231 -36.86 -34.97 10.83
N THR A 232 -37.21 -34.75 9.56
CA THR A 232 -36.66 -35.50 8.42
C THR A 232 -35.99 -34.53 7.46
N VAL A 233 -34.69 -34.72 7.23
CA VAL A 233 -33.82 -33.85 6.40
C VAL A 233 -32.90 -34.70 5.51
N ASN A 234 -33.37 -35.87 5.09
CA ASN A 234 -32.62 -36.77 4.22
C ASN A 234 -32.30 -36.09 2.88
N ASN A 235 -31.21 -36.50 2.23
CA ASN A 235 -30.82 -35.99 0.90
C ASN A 235 -30.75 -34.45 0.85
N ASN A 236 -29.90 -33.88 1.72
CA ASN A 236 -29.56 -32.46 1.75
C ASN A 236 -28.01 -32.32 1.74
N HIS A 237 -27.47 -31.17 2.15
CA HIS A 237 -26.04 -30.87 2.22
C HIS A 237 -25.55 -30.60 3.65
N ILE A 238 -26.23 -31.14 4.66
CA ILE A 238 -25.95 -30.83 6.07
C ILE A 238 -24.68 -31.55 6.54
N SER A 239 -23.66 -30.77 6.90
CA SER A 239 -22.41 -31.29 7.48
C SER A 239 -22.42 -31.36 9.01
N VAL A 240 -23.28 -30.59 9.67
CA VAL A 240 -23.32 -30.49 11.13
C VAL A 240 -24.75 -30.61 11.65
N LEU A 241 -24.96 -31.60 12.53
CA LEU A 241 -26.14 -31.65 13.40
C LEU A 241 -25.83 -30.89 14.71
N PRO A 242 -26.44 -29.72 14.95
CA PRO A 242 -26.07 -28.88 16.08
C PRO A 242 -26.62 -29.41 17.40
N THR A 243 -25.85 -29.23 18.49
CA THR A 243 -26.29 -29.60 19.86
C THR A 243 -27.50 -28.80 20.34
N SER A 244 -27.78 -27.67 19.70
CA SER A 244 -28.94 -26.83 19.97
C SER A 244 -30.27 -27.56 19.74
N LEU A 245 -30.35 -28.53 18.82
CA LEU A 245 -31.56 -29.33 18.57
C LEU A 245 -32.13 -29.94 19.86
N LYS A 246 -31.27 -30.47 20.74
CA LYS A 246 -31.70 -31.02 22.03
C LYS A 246 -32.27 -29.95 22.97
N THR A 247 -31.61 -28.79 23.04
CA THR A 247 -31.96 -27.74 24.01
C THR A 247 -33.15 -26.89 23.55
N LYS A 248 -33.34 -26.76 22.24
CA LYS A 248 -34.39 -25.94 21.61
C LYS A 248 -35.62 -26.75 21.21
N ASN A 249 -35.47 -28.06 20.96
CA ASN A 249 -36.57 -29.00 20.72
C ASN A 249 -36.50 -30.15 21.74
N PRO A 250 -36.79 -29.88 23.02
CA PRO A 250 -36.59 -30.86 24.11
C PRO A 250 -37.45 -32.13 24.00
N VAL A 251 -38.44 -32.15 23.10
CA VAL A 251 -39.33 -33.29 22.85
C VAL A 251 -39.03 -34.02 21.54
N LEU A 252 -37.91 -33.69 20.87
CA LEU A 252 -37.47 -34.36 19.65
C LEU A 252 -37.08 -35.81 19.97
N THR A 253 -37.77 -36.77 19.34
CA THR A 253 -37.52 -38.21 19.54
C THR A 253 -36.98 -38.88 18.28
N THR A 254 -37.19 -38.27 17.10
CA THR A 254 -36.80 -38.86 15.82
C THR A 254 -36.16 -37.81 14.92
N LEU A 255 -34.93 -38.10 14.46
CA LEU A 255 -34.18 -37.29 13.51
C LEU A 255 -33.58 -38.18 12.42
N SER A 256 -34.10 -38.07 11.19
CA SER A 256 -33.51 -38.73 10.03
C SER A 256 -32.75 -37.71 9.20
N ALA A 257 -31.43 -37.91 9.07
CA ALA A 257 -30.53 -37.04 8.31
C ALA A 257 -29.59 -37.89 7.43
N THR A 258 -30.17 -38.83 6.67
CA THR A 258 -29.39 -39.75 5.85
C THR A 258 -29.04 -39.14 4.50
N ASN A 259 -28.05 -39.73 3.82
CA ASN A 259 -27.68 -39.42 2.45
C ASN A 259 -27.36 -37.93 2.20
N GLN A 260 -26.66 -37.29 3.13
CA GLN A 260 -26.15 -35.93 2.90
C GLN A 260 -25.08 -35.94 1.80
N THR A 261 -25.06 -34.92 0.96
CA THR A 261 -24.05 -34.73 -0.08
C THR A 261 -23.32 -33.42 0.18
N ILE A 262 -22.05 -33.49 0.57
CA ILE A 262 -21.28 -32.30 0.96
C ILE A 262 -20.16 -32.13 -0.05
N THR A 263 -20.10 -30.98 -0.73
CA THR A 263 -19.02 -30.67 -1.67
C THR A 263 -18.23 -29.49 -1.13
N LEU A 264 -16.95 -29.72 -0.87
CA LEU A 264 -16.03 -28.70 -0.38
C LEU A 264 -15.53 -27.83 -1.55
N LYS A 265 -14.93 -26.69 -1.22
CA LYS A 265 -14.27 -25.83 -2.22
C LYS A 265 -13.08 -26.58 -2.82
N GLN A 266 -12.85 -26.42 -4.12
CA GLN A 266 -11.72 -27.04 -4.80
C GLN A 266 -10.38 -26.62 -4.16
N LYS A 267 -9.46 -27.58 -4.02
CA LYS A 267 -8.12 -27.36 -3.44
C LYS A 267 -7.04 -27.70 -4.46
N VAL A 268 -6.12 -26.77 -4.70
CA VAL A 268 -4.90 -27.03 -5.46
C VAL A 268 -3.93 -27.81 -4.56
N ILE A 269 -3.35 -28.90 -5.07
CA ILE A 269 -2.42 -29.76 -4.30
C ILE A 269 -1.12 -29.99 -5.09
N VAL A 270 -0.01 -29.96 -4.35
CA VAL A 270 1.36 -30.24 -4.85
C VAL A 270 2.06 -31.31 -4.00
N SER A 271 1.36 -31.83 -2.99
CA SER A 271 1.82 -32.80 -2.00
C SER A 271 0.62 -33.58 -1.45
N ASP A 272 0.85 -34.44 -0.47
CA ASP A 272 -0.20 -35.18 0.24
C ASP A 272 -1.33 -34.25 0.68
N LEU A 273 -2.56 -34.70 0.48
CA LEU A 273 -3.75 -33.98 0.87
C LEU A 273 -4.18 -34.44 2.27
N VAL A 274 -4.08 -33.54 3.24
CA VAL A 274 -4.67 -33.70 4.57
C VAL A 274 -5.91 -32.80 4.67
N LEU A 275 -7.02 -33.38 5.13
CA LEU A 275 -8.29 -32.72 5.32
C LEU A 275 -8.82 -32.98 6.73
N ASP A 276 -9.14 -31.93 7.47
CA ASP A 276 -9.86 -32.06 8.74
C ASP A 276 -11.31 -32.50 8.48
N ASN A 277 -11.76 -33.55 9.18
CA ASN A 277 -13.15 -33.98 9.13
C ASN A 277 -14.02 -33.05 9.98
N GLU A 278 -14.67 -32.10 9.33
CA GLU A 278 -15.55 -31.13 9.99
C GLU A 278 -16.99 -31.63 10.20
N VAL A 279 -17.32 -32.83 9.73
CA VAL A 279 -18.67 -33.39 9.86
C VAL A 279 -18.95 -33.76 11.31
N LYS A 280 -19.95 -33.11 11.91
CA LYS A 280 -20.26 -33.23 13.35
C LYS A 280 -21.68 -33.74 13.60
N ASN A 281 -21.77 -34.71 14.49
CA ASN A 281 -23.01 -35.28 15.01
C ASN A 281 -23.14 -34.88 16.49
N PHE A 282 -23.93 -33.84 16.78
CA PHE A 282 -24.09 -33.31 18.14
C PHE A 282 -22.76 -32.96 18.82
N GLY A 283 -21.89 -32.27 18.09
CA GLY A 283 -20.59 -31.80 18.57
C GLY A 283 -19.47 -32.85 18.54
N GLN A 284 -19.78 -34.12 18.28
CA GLN A 284 -18.79 -35.18 18.06
C GLN A 284 -18.44 -35.26 16.57
N THR A 285 -17.16 -35.33 16.24
CA THR A 285 -16.72 -35.58 14.86
C THR A 285 -17.08 -37.01 14.45
N THR A 286 -17.71 -37.15 13.29
CA THR A 286 -18.09 -38.46 12.75
C THR A 286 -16.87 -39.29 12.38
N THR A 287 -17.04 -40.61 12.24
CA THR A 287 -15.96 -41.45 11.69
C THR A 287 -16.06 -41.56 10.17
N ALA A 288 -15.01 -41.14 9.46
CA ALA A 288 -14.90 -41.34 8.02
C ALA A 288 -14.75 -42.83 7.66
N LYS A 289 -15.43 -43.25 6.61
CA LYS A 289 -15.52 -44.62 6.07
C LYS A 289 -15.49 -44.56 4.55
N SER A 290 -15.20 -45.69 3.90
CA SER A 290 -15.24 -45.80 2.42
C SER A 290 -14.50 -44.64 1.73
N ILE A 291 -13.26 -44.42 2.15
CA ILE A 291 -12.43 -43.30 1.67
C ILE A 291 -11.86 -43.68 0.30
N SER A 292 -11.99 -42.79 -0.68
CA SER A 292 -11.50 -43.02 -2.05
C SER A 292 -9.98 -43.05 -2.12
N ASN A 293 -9.41 -43.53 -3.23
CA ASN A 293 -7.98 -43.38 -3.57
C ASN A 293 -7.02 -43.76 -2.44
N ASN A 294 -7.26 -44.90 -1.78
CA ASN A 294 -6.43 -45.41 -0.68
C ASN A 294 -6.28 -44.44 0.52
N GLY A 295 -7.18 -43.45 0.66
CA GLY A 295 -7.11 -42.51 1.76
C GLY A 295 -7.31 -43.17 3.12
N THR A 296 -6.70 -42.58 4.14
CA THR A 296 -6.69 -43.09 5.52
C THR A 296 -7.34 -42.09 6.47
N TYR A 297 -7.85 -42.57 7.60
CA TYR A 297 -8.47 -41.71 8.62
C TYR A 297 -7.83 -41.93 9.98
N GLN A 298 -7.26 -40.87 10.55
CA GLN A 298 -6.66 -40.87 11.88
C GLN A 298 -6.77 -39.46 12.50
N ASN A 299 -6.95 -39.38 13.82
CA ASN A 299 -6.97 -38.10 14.55
C ASN A 299 -7.94 -37.05 13.97
N ASN A 300 -9.12 -37.50 13.53
CA ASN A 300 -10.12 -36.67 12.86
C ASN A 300 -9.69 -36.04 11.53
N GLN A 301 -8.64 -36.56 10.91
CA GLN A 301 -8.15 -36.13 9.60
C GLN A 301 -8.24 -37.27 8.59
N VAL A 302 -8.62 -36.92 7.36
CA VAL A 302 -8.54 -37.80 6.19
C VAL A 302 -7.30 -37.40 5.40
N THR A 303 -6.43 -38.38 5.12
CA THR A 303 -5.17 -38.16 4.40
C THR A 303 -5.12 -39.01 3.14
N TRP A 304 -4.75 -38.38 2.02
CA TRP A 304 -4.44 -39.03 0.76
C TRP A 304 -2.98 -38.75 0.39
N LEU A 305 -2.24 -39.81 0.04
CA LEU A 305 -0.89 -39.67 -0.49
C LEU A 305 -0.96 -39.05 -1.88
N PHE A 306 -0.02 -38.16 -2.19
CA PHE A 306 0.00 -37.43 -3.46
C PHE A 306 0.01 -38.39 -4.66
N GLU A 307 0.78 -39.47 -4.58
CA GLU A 307 0.91 -40.49 -5.64
C GLU A 307 -0.43 -41.17 -6.00
N ASP A 308 -1.33 -41.34 -5.04
CA ASP A 308 -2.64 -41.99 -5.24
C ASP A 308 -3.69 -41.06 -5.87
N VAL A 309 -3.41 -39.75 -5.93
CA VAL A 309 -4.38 -38.72 -6.35
C VAL A 309 -3.94 -37.89 -7.56
N GLN A 310 -2.76 -38.14 -8.13
CA GLN A 310 -2.24 -37.38 -9.28
C GLN A 310 -3.14 -37.43 -10.52
N GLY A 311 -3.91 -38.52 -10.68
CA GLY A 311 -4.75 -38.78 -11.85
C GLY A 311 -6.25 -38.51 -11.66
N VAL A 312 -6.66 -37.88 -10.54
CA VAL A 312 -8.08 -37.65 -10.24
C VAL A 312 -8.40 -36.18 -9.99
N ASN A 313 -9.65 -35.79 -10.24
CA ASN A 313 -10.13 -34.41 -10.07
C ASN A 313 -10.88 -34.18 -8.76
N ALA A 314 -11.11 -35.24 -7.97
CA ALA A 314 -11.74 -35.18 -6.67
C ALA A 314 -11.40 -36.44 -5.87
N VAL A 315 -11.41 -36.30 -4.55
CA VAL A 315 -11.40 -37.41 -3.59
C VAL A 315 -12.61 -37.31 -2.67
N ASP A 316 -12.99 -38.42 -2.04
CA ASP A 316 -14.17 -38.44 -1.19
C ASP A 316 -14.07 -39.44 -0.03
N TYR A 317 -14.91 -39.21 0.97
CA TYR A 317 -15.18 -40.16 2.04
C TYR A 317 -16.65 -40.16 2.41
N GLN A 318 -17.11 -41.25 3.00
CA GLN A 318 -18.47 -41.39 3.51
C GLN A 318 -18.48 -41.41 5.03
N PHE A 319 -19.64 -41.15 5.63
CA PHE A 319 -19.89 -41.36 7.04
C PHE A 319 -21.27 -41.96 7.21
N SER A 320 -21.44 -42.78 8.25
CA SER A 320 -22.73 -43.34 8.62
C SER A 320 -22.68 -43.83 10.05
N GLU A 321 -23.49 -43.21 10.90
CA GLU A 321 -23.59 -43.51 12.32
C GLU A 321 -24.98 -43.16 12.87
N PRO A 322 -25.43 -43.80 13.96
CA PRO A 322 -26.61 -43.37 14.69
C PRO A 322 -26.47 -41.92 15.19
N ILE A 323 -27.59 -41.25 15.42
CA ILE A 323 -27.60 -39.93 16.06
C ILE A 323 -26.94 -40.03 17.44
N GLN A 324 -25.95 -39.17 17.72
CA GLN A 324 -25.16 -39.17 18.96
C GLN A 324 -25.87 -38.43 20.10
N GLU A 325 -27.17 -38.71 20.28
CA GLU A 325 -27.97 -38.21 21.37
C GLU A 325 -28.96 -39.29 21.80
N ALA A 326 -28.84 -39.78 23.05
CA ALA A 326 -29.51 -40.98 23.51
C ALA A 326 -31.05 -40.91 23.46
N THR A 327 -31.62 -39.71 23.53
CA THR A 327 -33.07 -39.49 23.48
C THR A 327 -33.62 -39.39 22.04
N ILE A 328 -32.76 -39.31 21.03
CA ILE A 328 -33.14 -39.11 19.62
C ILE A 328 -32.77 -40.35 18.81
N GLN A 329 -33.77 -40.97 18.21
CA GLN A 329 -33.58 -42.10 17.30
C GLN A 329 -33.36 -41.62 15.86
N GLY A 330 -32.42 -42.25 15.16
CA GLY A 330 -32.22 -42.05 13.73
C GLY A 330 -30.78 -42.26 13.30
N THR A 331 -30.45 -41.78 12.10
CA THR A 331 -29.15 -41.97 11.48
C THR A 331 -28.70 -40.68 10.80
N PHE A 332 -27.41 -40.38 10.94
CA PHE A 332 -26.72 -39.33 10.20
C PHE A 332 -25.72 -40.00 9.26
N SER A 333 -25.89 -39.79 7.97
CA SER A 333 -25.02 -40.38 6.95
C SER A 333 -24.88 -39.48 5.74
N GLY A 334 -23.79 -39.67 5.00
CA GLY A 334 -23.55 -38.90 3.81
C GLY A 334 -22.19 -39.16 3.18
N LYS A 335 -21.90 -38.37 2.16
CA LYS A 335 -20.65 -38.36 1.40
C LYS A 335 -20.08 -36.95 1.36
N VAL A 336 -18.81 -36.81 1.70
CA VAL A 336 -18.03 -35.56 1.57
C VAL A 336 -17.11 -35.71 0.38
N THR A 337 -17.20 -34.77 -0.56
CA THR A 337 -16.36 -34.71 -1.76
C THR A 337 -15.47 -33.48 -1.69
N GLN A 338 -14.16 -33.68 -1.85
CA GLN A 338 -13.15 -32.64 -1.96
C GLN A 338 -12.66 -32.60 -3.42
N PRO A 339 -13.15 -31.66 -4.24
CA PRO A 339 -12.57 -31.42 -5.56
C PRO A 339 -11.11 -31.00 -5.43
N ILE A 340 -10.25 -31.50 -6.30
CA ILE A 340 -8.82 -31.17 -6.29
C ILE A 340 -8.34 -30.73 -7.67
N LYS A 341 -7.25 -29.98 -7.70
CA LYS A 341 -6.46 -29.71 -8.89
C LYS A 341 -5.01 -30.00 -8.57
N VAL A 342 -4.42 -30.96 -9.27
CA VAL A 342 -3.00 -31.30 -9.09
C VAL A 342 -2.17 -30.27 -9.84
N SER A 343 -1.18 -29.71 -9.17
CA SER A 343 -0.23 -28.74 -9.73
C SER A 343 1.20 -29.18 -9.40
N THR A 344 2.17 -28.56 -10.06
CA THR A 344 3.60 -28.63 -9.76
C THR A 344 4.05 -27.37 -9.03
N VAL A 345 5.19 -27.47 -8.32
CA VAL A 345 5.87 -26.31 -7.73
C VAL A 345 6.85 -25.76 -8.76
N PRO A 346 6.71 -24.48 -9.19
CA PRO A 346 7.63 -23.91 -10.14
C PRO A 346 9.06 -23.79 -9.56
N VAL A 347 10.06 -23.97 -10.40
CA VAL A 347 11.48 -23.92 -10.03
C VAL A 347 12.14 -22.72 -10.71
N ILE A 348 12.69 -21.82 -9.92
CA ILE A 348 13.47 -20.65 -10.40
C ILE A 348 14.93 -21.07 -10.55
N THR A 349 15.53 -20.74 -11.70
CA THR A 349 16.98 -20.87 -11.95
C THR A 349 17.53 -19.53 -12.40
N ALA A 350 18.60 -19.06 -11.76
CA ALA A 350 19.30 -17.82 -12.11
C ALA A 350 20.77 -17.91 -11.67
N ASP A 351 21.61 -17.04 -12.23
CA ASP A 351 22.96 -16.79 -11.75
C ASP A 351 22.91 -16.17 -10.34
N THR A 352 23.89 -16.51 -9.49
CA THR A 352 23.87 -16.14 -8.07
C THR A 352 24.28 -14.69 -7.80
N GLU A 353 25.05 -14.10 -8.71
CA GLU A 353 25.58 -12.74 -8.56
C GLU A 353 25.63 -12.01 -9.91
N MET A 354 25.50 -10.68 -9.87
CA MET A 354 25.63 -9.80 -11.03
C MET A 354 26.31 -8.50 -10.64
N THR A 355 27.11 -7.89 -11.52
CA THR A 355 27.79 -6.61 -11.27
C THR A 355 27.42 -5.56 -12.31
N TYR A 356 27.01 -4.38 -11.86
CA TYR A 356 26.72 -3.23 -12.73
C TYR A 356 27.61 -2.02 -12.40
N PRO A 357 27.89 -1.15 -13.38
CA PRO A 357 28.55 0.12 -13.11
C PRO A 357 27.63 1.08 -12.36
N LYS A 358 28.23 1.96 -11.55
CA LYS A 358 27.52 3.06 -10.87
C LYS A 358 26.75 3.92 -11.88
N ASN A 359 25.56 4.37 -11.49
CA ASN A 359 24.62 5.18 -12.29
C ASN A 359 24.11 4.49 -13.57
N ALA A 360 24.23 3.16 -13.69
CA ALA A 360 23.58 2.43 -14.78
C ALA A 360 22.05 2.53 -14.71
N THR A 361 21.39 2.35 -15.85
CA THR A 361 19.93 2.29 -15.93
C THR A 361 19.54 0.91 -16.45
N ILE A 362 19.22 0.00 -15.52
CA ILE A 362 18.84 -1.38 -15.83
C ILE A 362 17.38 -1.56 -15.41
N SER A 363 16.53 -2.00 -16.33
CA SER A 363 15.15 -2.42 -16.02
C SER A 363 15.13 -3.84 -15.46
N GLU A 364 14.10 -4.20 -14.70
CA GLU A 364 13.91 -5.57 -14.20
C GLU A 364 14.00 -6.66 -15.30
N ALA A 365 13.37 -6.42 -16.46
CA ALA A 365 13.42 -7.36 -17.59
C ALA A 365 14.84 -7.57 -18.16
N ALA A 366 15.68 -6.53 -18.09
CA ALA A 366 17.09 -6.63 -18.50
C ALA A 366 17.89 -7.38 -17.43
N PHE A 367 17.65 -7.11 -16.15
CA PHE A 367 18.24 -7.83 -15.04
C PHE A 367 17.98 -9.33 -15.11
N PHE A 368 16.75 -9.76 -15.37
CA PHE A 368 16.43 -11.18 -15.56
C PHE A 368 17.21 -11.83 -16.69
N LYS A 369 17.43 -11.11 -17.80
CA LYS A 369 18.23 -11.61 -18.91
C LYS A 369 19.71 -11.73 -18.53
N ASP A 370 20.23 -10.74 -17.81
CA ASP A 370 21.64 -10.68 -17.43
C ASP A 370 22.04 -11.79 -16.45
N ILE A 371 21.11 -12.24 -15.60
CA ILE A 371 21.31 -13.35 -14.65
C ILE A 371 20.80 -14.70 -15.18
N SER A 372 20.49 -14.79 -16.48
CA SER A 372 19.96 -16.01 -17.09
C SER A 372 18.72 -16.57 -16.37
N ALA A 373 17.87 -15.69 -15.80
CA ALA A 373 16.73 -16.10 -15.01
C ALA A 373 15.70 -16.86 -15.85
N SER A 374 15.26 -18.00 -15.33
CA SER A 374 14.23 -18.83 -15.93
C SER A 374 13.38 -19.49 -14.85
N VAL A 375 12.16 -19.88 -15.21
CA VAL A 375 11.24 -20.58 -14.32
C VAL A 375 10.52 -21.69 -15.09
N THR A 376 10.22 -22.81 -14.41
CA THR A 376 9.41 -23.90 -14.98
C THR A 376 7.92 -23.55 -15.01
N ASP A 377 7.11 -24.42 -15.63
CA ASP A 377 5.64 -24.40 -15.59
C ASP A 377 5.00 -23.11 -16.11
N ASP A 378 5.69 -22.41 -17.02
CA ASP A 378 5.28 -21.12 -17.59
C ASP A 378 4.87 -20.08 -16.51
N ALA A 379 5.42 -20.23 -15.29
CA ALA A 379 5.11 -19.37 -14.16
C ALA A 379 5.60 -17.93 -14.39
N ILE A 380 4.97 -16.98 -13.73
CA ILE A 380 5.35 -15.56 -13.84
C ILE A 380 6.49 -15.27 -12.86
N LEU A 381 7.65 -14.92 -13.39
CA LEU A 381 8.81 -14.48 -12.62
C LEU A 381 8.70 -13.00 -12.24
N THR A 382 9.03 -12.68 -10.99
CA THR A 382 8.99 -11.32 -10.41
C THR A 382 10.18 -11.12 -9.48
N SER A 383 10.53 -9.87 -9.17
CA SER A 383 11.56 -9.56 -8.18
C SER A 383 11.32 -8.25 -7.43
N ASP A 384 12.14 -7.99 -6.42
CA ASP A 384 12.22 -6.72 -5.70
C ASP A 384 13.33 -5.79 -6.26
N PHE A 385 13.94 -6.13 -7.41
CA PHE A 385 15.11 -5.49 -7.99
C PHE A 385 15.03 -3.95 -8.03
N GLU A 386 13.95 -3.41 -8.60
CA GLU A 386 13.78 -1.95 -8.77
C GLU A 386 13.62 -1.20 -7.44
N SER A 387 13.22 -1.91 -6.38
CA SER A 387 13.03 -1.33 -5.06
C SER A 387 14.26 -1.45 -4.15
N VAL A 388 15.12 -2.46 -4.38
CA VAL A 388 16.25 -2.77 -3.50
C VAL A 388 17.58 -2.23 -4.05
N VAL A 389 17.78 -2.24 -5.36
CA VAL A 389 19.06 -1.87 -5.97
C VAL A 389 19.16 -0.35 -6.15
N ASP A 390 20.07 0.28 -5.41
CA ASP A 390 20.43 1.69 -5.59
C ASP A 390 21.70 1.81 -6.46
N PHE A 391 21.50 2.20 -7.72
CA PHE A 391 22.59 2.39 -8.69
C PHE A 391 23.49 3.59 -8.39
N VAL A 392 23.09 4.51 -7.50
CA VAL A 392 23.89 5.68 -7.10
C VAL A 392 24.85 5.32 -5.97
N LYS A 393 24.50 4.34 -5.13
CA LYS A 393 25.34 3.94 -4.00
C LYS A 393 26.09 2.64 -4.31
N ALA A 394 27.42 2.70 -4.30
CA ALA A 394 28.24 1.51 -4.44
C ALA A 394 28.03 0.54 -3.26
N GLY A 395 27.96 -0.75 -3.54
CA GLY A 395 27.65 -1.76 -2.52
C GLY A 395 27.13 -3.06 -3.11
N THR A 396 26.72 -3.97 -2.22
CA THR A 396 26.07 -5.24 -2.56
C THR A 396 24.63 -5.17 -2.08
N TYR A 397 23.71 -5.53 -2.97
CA TYR A 397 22.27 -5.56 -2.74
C TYR A 397 21.77 -7.01 -2.90
N GLU A 398 20.90 -7.46 -2.01
CA GLU A 398 20.28 -8.79 -2.11
C GLU A 398 18.93 -8.65 -2.80
N VAL A 399 18.80 -9.21 -4.00
CA VAL A 399 17.57 -9.17 -4.79
C VAL A 399 16.88 -10.53 -4.69
N THR A 400 15.60 -10.52 -4.37
CA THR A 400 14.78 -11.73 -4.22
C THR A 400 13.95 -11.97 -5.48
N LEU A 401 14.14 -13.12 -6.11
CA LEU A 401 13.32 -13.61 -7.21
C LEU A 401 12.18 -14.47 -6.65
N ASN A 402 10.96 -14.21 -7.10
CA ASN A 402 9.76 -14.97 -6.77
C ASN A 402 9.05 -15.41 -8.06
N ALA A 403 8.31 -16.51 -8.00
CA ALA A 403 7.48 -16.93 -9.11
C ALA A 403 6.21 -17.62 -8.65
N MET A 404 5.15 -17.52 -9.46
CA MET A 404 3.86 -18.15 -9.21
C MET A 404 3.24 -18.61 -10.53
N ASN A 405 2.69 -19.83 -10.56
CA ASN A 405 2.01 -20.36 -11.73
C ASN A 405 0.52 -19.95 -11.78
N GLU A 406 -0.19 -20.34 -12.84
CA GLU A 406 -1.62 -20.02 -13.03
C GLU A 406 -2.53 -20.63 -11.94
N ASP A 407 -2.05 -21.66 -11.24
CA ASP A 407 -2.76 -22.36 -10.16
C ASP A 407 -2.53 -21.72 -8.78
N GLY A 408 -1.75 -20.64 -8.72
CA GLY A 408 -1.43 -19.93 -7.49
C GLY A 408 -0.40 -20.65 -6.61
N VAL A 409 0.37 -21.59 -7.18
CA VAL A 409 1.47 -22.24 -6.47
C VAL A 409 2.71 -21.37 -6.57
N GLU A 410 3.25 -21.00 -5.42
CA GLU A 410 4.48 -20.21 -5.29
C GLU A 410 5.72 -21.10 -5.40
N ALA A 411 6.72 -20.62 -6.12
CA ALA A 411 8.05 -21.19 -6.15
C ALA A 411 8.81 -20.91 -4.84
N VAL A 412 9.82 -21.73 -4.57
CA VAL A 412 10.84 -21.35 -3.58
C VAL A 412 11.61 -20.15 -4.12
N SER A 413 11.65 -19.05 -3.35
CA SER A 413 12.34 -17.83 -3.72
C SER A 413 13.85 -18.03 -3.87
N VAL A 414 14.47 -17.36 -4.83
CA VAL A 414 15.92 -17.39 -5.07
C VAL A 414 16.51 -16.01 -4.85
N THR A 415 17.62 -15.91 -4.13
CA THR A 415 18.33 -14.63 -3.93
C THR A 415 19.51 -14.48 -4.89
N VAL A 416 19.71 -13.26 -5.38
CA VAL A 416 20.79 -12.88 -6.29
C VAL A 416 21.50 -11.65 -5.73
N LEU A 417 22.84 -11.70 -5.63
CA LEU A 417 23.64 -10.58 -5.16
C LEU A 417 23.93 -9.63 -6.32
N VAL A 418 23.45 -8.40 -6.22
CA VAL A 418 23.74 -7.35 -7.20
C VAL A 418 24.79 -6.40 -6.65
N HIS A 419 25.96 -6.38 -7.28
CA HIS A 419 27.07 -5.49 -6.93
C HIS A 419 27.04 -4.23 -7.79
N ILE A 420 26.99 -3.07 -7.15
CA ILE A 420 27.20 -1.79 -7.81
C ILE A 420 28.66 -1.39 -7.60
N ALA A 421 29.41 -1.35 -8.70
CA ALA A 421 30.82 -1.03 -8.70
C ALA A 421 31.09 0.39 -8.18
N LYS A 422 32.23 0.58 -7.52
CA LYS A 422 32.72 1.91 -7.15
C LYS A 422 33.11 2.72 -8.39
N SER A 423 33.07 4.05 -8.29
CA SER A 423 33.58 4.94 -9.34
C SER A 423 35.06 4.67 -9.61
N PRO A 424 35.53 4.81 -10.86
CA PRO A 424 36.95 4.69 -11.17
C PRO A 424 37.78 5.70 -10.37
N ALA A 425 39.05 5.39 -10.15
CA ALA A 425 39.98 6.26 -9.45
C ALA A 425 40.06 7.66 -10.11
N PRO A 426 40.15 8.75 -9.32
CA PRO A 426 40.38 10.08 -9.87
C PRO A 426 41.71 10.14 -10.62
N VAL A 427 41.77 10.96 -11.66
CA VAL A 427 42.99 11.25 -12.41
C VAL A 427 43.40 12.69 -12.13
N ILE A 428 44.54 12.86 -11.45
CA ILE A 428 45.12 14.17 -11.14
C ILE A 428 45.89 14.68 -12.36
N THR A 429 45.63 15.92 -12.76
CA THR A 429 46.38 16.65 -13.80
C THR A 429 46.95 17.92 -13.17
N ALA A 430 48.26 18.14 -13.29
CA ALA A 430 48.95 19.32 -12.79
C ALA A 430 50.22 19.58 -13.60
N ASP A 431 50.75 20.80 -13.54
CA ASP A 431 52.08 21.14 -14.03
C ASP A 431 53.14 20.34 -13.26
N LYS A 432 54.21 19.95 -13.97
CA LYS A 432 55.23 19.05 -13.43
C LYS A 432 56.24 19.75 -12.53
N GLU A 433 56.43 21.06 -12.70
CA GLU A 433 57.42 21.84 -11.99
C GLU A 433 56.97 23.28 -11.79
N ILE A 434 57.44 23.91 -10.72
CA ILE A 434 57.22 25.33 -10.42
C ILE A 434 58.42 25.89 -9.63
N THR A 435 58.69 27.19 -9.75
CA THR A 435 59.83 27.85 -9.11
C THR A 435 59.37 29.02 -8.24
N TYR A 436 59.90 29.09 -7.02
CA TYR A 436 59.68 30.20 -6.08
C TYR A 436 61.01 30.77 -5.58
N THR A 437 61.01 32.06 -5.25
CA THR A 437 62.15 32.72 -4.61
C THR A 437 62.16 32.47 -3.11
N GLN A 438 63.36 32.27 -2.55
CA GLN A 438 63.58 32.06 -1.12
C GLN A 438 62.85 33.12 -0.26
N SER A 439 62.17 32.67 0.80
CA SER A 439 61.36 33.49 1.74
C SER A 439 59.96 33.90 1.28
N THR A 440 59.45 33.37 0.15
CA THR A 440 58.03 33.46 -0.20
C THR A 440 57.31 32.22 0.33
N GLU A 441 56.55 32.36 1.42
CA GLU A 441 55.70 31.26 1.91
C GLU A 441 54.41 31.21 1.07
N VAL A 442 54.14 30.06 0.44
CA VAL A 442 52.97 29.86 -0.42
C VAL A 442 52.07 28.83 0.23
N SER A 443 50.80 29.15 0.40
CA SER A 443 49.83 28.20 0.95
C SER A 443 49.55 27.06 -0.01
N THR A 444 49.14 25.90 0.51
CA THR A 444 48.70 24.76 -0.32
C THR A 444 47.64 25.14 -1.36
N THR A 445 46.71 26.04 -1.04
CA THR A 445 45.69 26.50 -2.01
C THR A 445 46.30 27.30 -3.16
N GLU A 446 47.18 28.26 -2.87
CA GLU A 446 47.85 29.07 -3.89
C GLU A 446 48.77 28.21 -4.76
N PHE A 447 49.46 27.25 -4.14
CA PHE A 447 50.31 26.29 -4.84
C PHE A 447 49.49 25.45 -5.83
N LEU A 448 48.39 24.82 -5.39
CA LEU A 448 47.54 24.00 -6.26
C LEU A 448 46.98 24.78 -7.45
N VAL A 449 46.62 26.05 -7.25
CA VAL A 449 46.19 26.95 -8.33
C VAL A 449 47.32 27.25 -9.30
N ALA A 450 48.52 27.56 -8.80
CA ALA A 450 49.66 27.93 -9.63
C ALA A 450 50.15 26.79 -10.54
N ILE A 451 49.95 25.54 -10.13
CA ILE A 451 50.28 24.35 -10.92
C ILE A 451 49.10 23.79 -11.72
N HIS A 452 47.98 24.51 -11.78
CA HIS A 452 46.76 24.08 -12.47
C HIS A 452 46.27 22.68 -12.05
N ALA A 453 46.40 22.34 -10.76
CA ALA A 453 46.02 21.03 -10.25
C ALA A 453 44.50 20.83 -10.35
N THR A 454 44.08 19.78 -11.05
CA THR A 454 42.66 19.41 -11.25
C THR A 454 42.50 17.88 -11.24
N THR A 455 41.28 17.42 -10.96
CA THR A 455 40.87 16.02 -11.13
C THR A 455 39.81 15.92 -12.22
N ASN A 456 39.74 14.77 -12.90
CA ASN A 456 38.74 14.54 -13.96
C ASN A 456 37.31 14.41 -13.45
N ASP A 457 37.13 14.08 -12.17
CA ASP A 457 35.84 13.84 -11.51
C ASP A 457 35.49 14.91 -10.45
N GLY A 458 36.35 15.90 -10.25
CA GLY A 458 36.16 16.96 -9.25
C GLY A 458 36.52 16.55 -7.81
N SER A 459 37.11 15.37 -7.61
CA SER A 459 37.63 14.95 -6.30
C SER A 459 38.65 15.97 -5.75
N PRO A 460 38.61 16.27 -4.44
CA PRO A 460 39.55 17.20 -3.82
C PRO A 460 40.98 16.66 -3.90
N ILE A 461 41.93 17.57 -4.12
CA ILE A 461 43.36 17.27 -4.19
C ILE A 461 43.99 17.65 -2.86
N GLU A 462 44.64 16.69 -2.23
CA GLU A 462 45.47 16.86 -1.05
C GLU A 462 46.95 16.95 -1.48
N SER A 463 47.76 17.65 -0.68
CA SER A 463 49.18 17.85 -0.97
C SER A 463 50.02 17.75 0.29
N ASP A 464 51.22 17.18 0.17
CA ASP A 464 52.22 17.14 1.24
C ASP A 464 53.10 18.40 1.32
N LEU A 465 52.78 19.46 0.55
CA LEU A 465 53.55 20.72 0.41
C LEU A 465 54.08 21.25 1.75
N ASP A 466 53.20 21.46 2.72
CA ASP A 466 53.51 22.08 4.02
C ASP A 466 54.49 21.26 4.86
N THR A 467 54.56 19.95 4.60
CA THR A 467 55.51 19.04 5.28
C THR A 467 56.79 18.80 4.48
N THR A 468 56.73 19.01 3.16
CA THR A 468 57.82 18.66 2.24
C THR A 468 58.72 19.84 1.91
N VAL A 469 58.16 21.02 1.64
CA VAL A 469 58.91 22.18 1.16
C VAL A 469 59.41 23.02 2.33
N ASN A 470 60.71 23.32 2.34
CA ASN A 470 61.28 24.28 3.28
C ASN A 470 61.56 25.61 2.55
N TRP A 471 60.65 26.57 2.70
CA TRP A 471 60.70 27.89 2.04
C TRP A 471 61.92 28.75 2.37
N SER A 472 62.65 28.42 3.44
CA SER A 472 63.87 29.13 3.87
C SER A 472 65.15 28.57 3.27
N LYS A 473 65.08 27.42 2.58
CA LYS A 473 66.25 26.72 2.06
C LYS A 473 66.14 26.53 0.55
N VAL A 474 67.16 26.98 -0.17
CA VAL A 474 67.32 26.75 -1.61
C VAL A 474 67.46 25.26 -1.87
N GLY A 475 66.75 24.77 -2.88
CA GLY A 475 66.78 23.37 -3.27
C GLY A 475 65.56 22.91 -4.05
N ASP A 476 65.63 21.66 -4.51
CA ASP A 476 64.55 20.99 -5.22
C ASP A 476 63.78 20.10 -4.26
N TYR A 477 62.47 20.32 -4.19
CA TYR A 477 61.55 19.57 -3.36
C TYR A 477 60.58 18.82 -4.27
N THR A 478 60.19 17.60 -3.90
CA THR A 478 59.22 16.81 -4.66
C THR A 478 57.94 16.70 -3.85
N VAL A 479 56.95 17.50 -4.21
CA VAL A 479 55.63 17.51 -3.58
C VAL A 479 54.77 16.43 -4.19
N THR A 480 54.08 15.66 -3.36
CA THR A 480 53.13 14.63 -3.79
C THR A 480 51.71 15.16 -3.69
N LEU A 481 50.95 15.01 -4.77
CA LEU A 481 49.52 15.24 -4.85
C LEU A 481 48.79 13.91 -4.74
N SER A 482 47.77 13.84 -3.90
CA SER A 482 46.85 12.72 -3.77
C SER A 482 45.40 13.20 -3.93
N ALA A 483 44.52 12.29 -4.33
CA ALA A 483 43.09 12.56 -4.40
C ALA A 483 42.36 11.26 -4.13
N THR A 484 41.20 11.34 -3.48
CA THR A 484 40.34 10.19 -3.22
C THR A 484 38.93 10.59 -3.56
N ASN A 485 38.24 9.78 -4.37
CA ASN A 485 36.85 10.07 -4.74
C ASN A 485 35.88 9.75 -3.59
N GLU A 486 34.61 10.11 -3.76
CA GLU A 486 33.56 9.89 -2.77
C GLU A 486 33.35 8.40 -2.39
N ASP A 487 33.74 7.47 -3.25
CA ASP A 487 33.64 6.01 -3.01
C ASP A 487 34.90 5.45 -2.29
N GLY A 488 35.84 6.30 -1.92
CA GLY A 488 37.08 5.93 -1.23
C GLY A 488 38.12 5.28 -2.13
N VAL A 489 38.06 5.52 -3.45
CA VAL A 489 39.07 5.02 -4.40
C VAL A 489 40.16 6.08 -4.59
N GLU A 490 41.40 5.72 -4.29
CA GLU A 490 42.56 6.62 -4.37
C GLU A 490 43.06 6.78 -5.81
N ALA A 491 43.40 8.01 -6.19
CA ALA A 491 44.10 8.35 -7.41
C ALA A 491 45.53 7.81 -7.40
N ILE A 492 46.09 7.59 -8.58
CA ILE A 492 47.55 7.43 -8.71
C ILE A 492 48.20 8.78 -8.35
N PRO A 493 49.09 8.85 -7.34
CA PRO A 493 49.66 10.11 -6.90
C PRO A 493 50.51 10.79 -7.98
N VAL A 494 50.40 12.12 -8.09
CA VAL A 494 51.20 12.93 -9.03
C VAL A 494 52.28 13.67 -8.26
N LYS A 495 53.50 13.71 -8.80
CA LYS A 495 54.64 14.38 -8.18
C LYS A 495 54.98 15.66 -8.93
N VAL A 496 55.18 16.74 -8.19
CA VAL A 496 55.50 18.08 -8.70
C VAL A 496 56.84 18.53 -8.12
N ALA A 497 57.75 18.97 -8.99
CA ALA A 497 59.03 19.54 -8.58
C ALA A 497 58.87 21.01 -8.19
N VAL A 498 59.20 21.35 -6.94
CA VAL A 498 59.18 22.72 -6.43
C VAL A 498 60.61 23.18 -6.25
N HIS A 499 61.03 24.17 -7.04
CA HIS A 499 62.37 24.72 -7.02
C HIS A 499 62.39 26.00 -6.17
N ILE A 500 63.14 26.01 -5.07
CA ILE A 500 63.39 27.21 -4.29
C ILE A 500 64.75 27.78 -4.70
N VAL A 501 64.76 29.00 -5.25
CA VAL A 501 65.98 29.65 -5.79
C VAL A 501 66.35 30.92 -5.01
N GLU A 502 67.64 31.28 -5.04
CA GLU A 502 68.15 32.52 -4.43
C GLU A 502 67.61 33.77 -5.14
N PRO A 503 67.35 34.87 -4.41
CA PRO A 503 67.06 36.15 -5.03
C PRO A 503 68.30 36.67 -5.80
N PRO A 504 68.12 37.35 -6.94
CA PRO A 504 69.25 37.88 -7.73
C PRO A 504 70.07 38.92 -6.93
N ALA A 505 71.40 38.85 -7.03
CA ALA A 505 72.32 39.75 -6.32
C ALA A 505 72.27 41.20 -6.86
N PRO A 506 72.43 42.23 -6.00
CA PRO A 506 72.46 43.63 -6.41
C PRO A 506 73.71 43.98 -7.24
N THR A 507 73.60 45.00 -8.09
CA THR A 507 74.68 45.42 -9.01
C THR A 507 75.53 46.54 -8.38
N ILE A 508 76.86 46.36 -8.36
CA ILE A 508 77.83 47.32 -7.77
C ILE A 508 78.67 47.98 -8.87
N SER A 509 79.00 49.27 -8.73
CA SER A 509 79.91 50.03 -9.60
C SER A 509 80.95 50.81 -8.78
N ASN A 510 82.06 51.21 -9.41
CA ASN A 510 83.17 51.89 -8.75
C ASN A 510 83.26 53.38 -9.06
N VAL A 511 83.43 54.21 -8.04
CA VAL A 511 83.85 55.63 -8.17
C VAL A 511 85.34 55.73 -7.89
N ILE A 512 86.06 56.40 -8.78
CA ILE A 512 87.52 56.55 -8.72
C ILE A 512 87.82 58.03 -8.51
N PHE A 513 88.44 58.40 -7.41
CA PHE A 513 88.88 59.76 -7.13
C PHE A 513 90.33 59.94 -7.55
N ASP A 514 90.59 60.80 -8.54
CA ASP A 514 91.92 61.08 -9.08
C ASP A 514 92.40 62.47 -8.63
N VAL A 515 93.49 62.49 -7.85
CA VAL A 515 94.19 63.72 -7.46
C VAL A 515 95.57 63.73 -8.10
N ASP A 516 95.76 64.56 -9.13
CA ASP A 516 97.03 64.72 -9.83
C ASP A 516 97.68 63.38 -10.29
N GLY A 517 96.85 62.41 -10.68
CA GLY A 517 97.28 61.08 -11.12
C GLY A 517 97.38 60.02 -10.01
N VAL A 518 97.08 60.37 -8.75
CA VAL A 518 96.93 59.42 -7.65
C VAL A 518 95.44 59.07 -7.52
N GLN A 519 95.10 57.79 -7.70
CA GLN A 519 93.72 57.32 -7.69
C GLN A 519 93.37 56.54 -6.42
N THR A 520 92.22 56.85 -5.82
CA THR A 520 91.55 56.01 -4.81
C THR A 520 90.20 55.53 -5.35
N THR A 521 89.80 54.30 -5.03
CA THR A 521 88.58 53.69 -5.57
C THR A 521 87.66 53.25 -4.43
N GLU A 522 86.37 53.54 -4.58
CA GLU A 522 85.30 53.06 -3.71
C GLU A 522 84.23 52.33 -4.54
N SER A 523 83.58 51.34 -3.93
CA SER A 523 82.54 50.52 -4.57
C SER A 523 81.19 50.78 -3.90
N HIS A 524 80.15 51.07 -4.70
CA HIS A 524 78.80 51.42 -4.22
C HIS A 524 77.73 50.73 -5.06
N GLU A 525 76.55 50.47 -4.48
CA GLU A 525 75.42 49.93 -5.24
C GLU A 525 74.89 50.96 -6.26
N VAL A 526 74.50 50.49 -7.44
CA VAL A 526 73.96 51.36 -8.49
C VAL A 526 72.68 52.05 -7.99
N GLY A 527 72.68 53.38 -8.00
CA GLY A 527 71.59 54.21 -7.50
C GLY A 527 71.75 54.74 -6.07
N GLU A 528 72.80 54.35 -5.34
CA GLU A 528 73.17 54.87 -4.02
C GLU A 528 73.94 56.20 -4.13
N LEU A 529 73.94 57.04 -3.07
CA LEU A 529 74.74 58.28 -3.03
C LEU A 529 76.17 57.99 -2.54
N VAL A 530 77.17 58.58 -3.20
CA VAL A 530 78.58 58.48 -2.81
C VAL A 530 78.91 59.57 -1.78
N SER A 531 79.68 59.25 -0.74
CA SER A 531 80.13 60.26 0.24
C SER A 531 81.30 61.10 -0.29
N GLU A 532 81.31 62.41 -0.04
CA GLU A 532 82.39 63.29 -0.50
C GLU A 532 83.72 62.95 0.22
N PRO A 533 84.82 62.69 -0.52
CA PRO A 533 86.10 62.36 0.08
C PRO A 533 86.77 63.61 0.68
N LEU A 534 87.79 63.39 1.50
CA LEU A 534 88.57 64.48 2.10
C LEU A 534 89.15 65.42 1.03
N THR A 535 89.04 66.73 1.27
CA THR A 535 89.46 67.77 0.35
C THR A 535 90.96 67.66 0.02
N PRO A 536 91.33 67.46 -1.25
CA PRO A 536 92.73 67.39 -1.65
C PRO A 536 93.48 68.72 -1.48
N THR A 537 94.79 68.68 -1.19
CA THR A 537 95.66 69.87 -1.09
C THR A 537 96.83 69.80 -2.07
N LYS A 538 97.15 70.93 -2.71
CA LYS A 538 98.25 71.05 -3.69
C LYS A 538 98.99 72.37 -3.48
N GLU A 539 100.30 72.32 -3.21
CA GLU A 539 101.08 73.51 -2.87
C GLU A 539 101.06 74.56 -4.00
N GLY A 540 100.65 75.79 -3.66
CA GLY A 540 100.48 76.90 -4.62
C GLY A 540 99.21 76.86 -5.46
N TYR A 541 98.23 76.00 -5.13
CA TYR A 541 96.93 75.91 -5.79
C TYR A 541 95.76 75.72 -4.80
N THR A 542 94.60 76.29 -5.12
CA THR A 542 93.33 76.12 -4.38
C THR A 542 92.45 75.05 -5.03
N PHE A 543 91.92 74.07 -4.27
CA PHE A 543 90.99 73.03 -4.76
C PHE A 543 89.60 73.61 -5.07
N ILE A 544 89.04 73.29 -6.24
CA ILE A 544 87.77 73.86 -6.72
C ILE A 544 86.63 72.84 -6.85
N GLY A 545 86.91 71.55 -6.67
CA GLY A 545 85.90 70.48 -6.66
C GLY A 545 86.32 69.21 -7.39
N TRP A 546 85.44 68.21 -7.31
CA TRP A 546 85.53 66.94 -8.03
C TRP A 546 84.72 67.03 -9.33
N TYR A 547 85.34 66.66 -10.45
CA TYR A 547 84.73 66.77 -11.78
C TYR A 547 84.85 65.46 -12.54
N ASP A 548 83.89 65.15 -13.41
CA ASP A 548 83.91 63.93 -14.24
C ASP A 548 85.01 63.91 -15.33
N GLU A 549 85.71 65.02 -15.55
CA GLU A 549 86.83 65.13 -16.50
C GLU A 549 88.08 65.74 -15.85
N LYS A 550 89.27 65.42 -16.41
CA LYS A 550 90.58 65.85 -15.88
C LYS A 550 90.81 67.37 -15.97
N THR A 551 90.18 68.04 -16.93
CA THR A 551 90.20 69.51 -17.09
C THR A 551 88.84 69.96 -17.61
N GLY A 552 88.09 70.80 -16.88
CA GLY A 552 86.70 71.11 -17.22
C GLY A 552 85.71 70.07 -16.66
N GLY A 553 84.70 69.67 -17.42
CA GLY A 553 83.70 68.69 -16.98
C GLY A 553 82.59 69.25 -16.09
N ASN A 554 81.69 68.36 -15.67
CA ASN A 554 80.63 68.66 -14.71
C ASN A 554 81.13 68.41 -13.29
N LYS A 555 80.80 69.33 -12.38
CA LYS A 555 81.10 69.15 -10.97
C LYS A 555 80.19 68.08 -10.39
N TRP A 556 80.75 67.07 -9.75
CA TRP A 556 80.00 66.03 -9.05
C TRP A 556 79.43 66.58 -7.74
N ASP A 557 78.13 66.41 -7.54
CA ASP A 557 77.41 66.80 -6.32
C ASP A 557 77.08 65.55 -5.50
N PHE A 558 77.88 65.31 -4.46
CA PHE A 558 77.72 64.17 -3.56
C PHE A 558 76.39 64.15 -2.78
N THR A 559 75.59 65.22 -2.84
CA THR A 559 74.26 65.26 -2.21
C THR A 559 73.13 64.84 -3.15
N THR A 560 73.32 64.89 -4.46
CA THR A 560 72.28 64.58 -5.46
C THR A 560 72.66 63.53 -6.48
N ASP A 561 73.94 63.42 -6.81
CA ASP A 561 74.41 62.51 -7.86
C ASP A 561 74.55 61.09 -7.31
N LYS A 562 73.80 60.17 -7.94
CA LYS A 562 73.75 58.75 -7.58
C LYS A 562 74.75 57.95 -8.39
N MET A 563 75.26 56.88 -7.80
CA MET A 563 76.20 55.97 -8.42
C MET A 563 75.61 55.39 -9.73
N PRO A 564 76.20 55.65 -10.90
CA PRO A 564 75.69 55.13 -12.16
C PRO A 564 75.98 53.64 -12.31
N GLY A 565 75.30 52.98 -13.27
CA GLY A 565 75.51 51.56 -13.61
C GLY A 565 76.85 51.21 -14.25
N TYR A 566 77.86 52.08 -14.10
CA TYR A 566 79.20 51.93 -14.65
C TYR A 566 80.22 52.66 -13.78
N ASN A 567 81.50 52.34 -13.94
CA ASN A 567 82.56 52.98 -13.16
C ASN A 567 82.79 54.42 -13.62
N ILE A 568 82.88 55.35 -12.68
CA ILE A 568 83.13 56.77 -12.96
C ILE A 568 84.44 57.22 -12.31
N THR A 569 85.17 58.13 -12.96
CA THR A 569 86.34 58.77 -12.39
C THR A 569 86.05 60.25 -12.15
N LEU A 570 86.26 60.70 -10.91
CA LEU A 570 86.13 62.06 -10.47
C LEU A 570 87.52 62.64 -10.22
N TYR A 571 87.86 63.68 -10.96
CA TYR A 571 89.14 64.36 -10.94
C TYR A 571 89.09 65.58 -10.04
N ALA A 572 90.07 65.68 -9.14
CA ALA A 572 90.30 66.86 -8.35
C ALA A 572 90.89 67.97 -9.23
N GLN A 573 90.19 69.10 -9.33
CA GLN A 573 90.69 70.26 -10.06
C GLN A 573 91.10 71.39 -9.11
N PHE A 574 92.13 72.15 -9.53
CA PHE A 574 92.73 73.21 -8.72
C PHE A 574 93.02 74.47 -9.55
N SER A 575 92.99 75.65 -8.91
CA SER A 575 93.37 76.95 -9.50
C SER A 575 94.67 77.50 -8.90
N LYS A 576 95.58 78.03 -9.72
CA LYS A 576 96.92 78.51 -9.29
C LYS A 576 96.86 79.83 -8.51
N ASP A 577 97.59 79.95 -7.41
CA ASP A 577 97.66 81.16 -6.58
C ASP A 577 98.75 82.15 -7.11
N THR A 578 98.51 83.47 -7.11
CA THR A 578 99.48 84.48 -7.64
C THR A 578 99.79 85.64 -6.65
N ASN A 579 101.01 85.69 -6.08
CA ASN A 579 101.87 86.89 -5.88
C ASN A 579 103.23 86.62 -5.14
N LYS A 580 104.21 87.52 -5.39
CA LYS A 580 105.68 87.58 -5.07
C LYS A 580 106.09 87.77 -3.58
N GLY A 581 107.37 87.45 -3.26
CA GLY A 581 108.21 88.26 -2.34
C GLY A 581 109.28 87.51 -1.51
N GLU A 582 110.49 88.08 -1.43
CA GLU A 582 111.76 87.58 -0.86
C GLU A 582 111.89 87.60 0.68
N ASP A 583 112.99 86.99 1.14
CA ASP A 583 113.80 87.20 2.36
C ASP A 583 113.51 86.40 3.65
N GLY A 584 114.61 85.86 4.19
CA GLY A 584 114.96 86.04 5.61
C GLY A 584 114.93 84.82 6.52
N ASP A 585 116.10 84.19 6.66
CA ASP A 585 116.79 83.83 7.92
C ASP A 585 116.04 83.18 9.12
N GLY A 586 116.71 82.17 9.70
CA GLY A 586 116.83 82.08 11.16
C GLY A 586 116.01 81.04 11.93
N GLY A 587 116.68 79.95 12.35
CA GLY A 587 116.81 79.62 13.78
C GLY A 587 115.68 78.91 14.56
N LYS A 588 115.85 77.58 14.72
CA LYS A 588 115.78 76.77 15.96
C LYS A 588 114.68 76.97 17.04
N ALA A 589 113.99 75.85 17.32
CA ALA A 589 113.93 75.09 18.59
C ALA A 589 112.58 74.95 19.35
N SER A 590 112.36 73.70 19.82
CA SER A 590 111.62 73.26 21.02
C SER A 590 110.09 73.30 20.97
N LEU A 591 109.28 72.53 21.70
CA LEU A 591 109.37 71.35 22.60
C LEU A 591 107.90 71.03 22.96
N ALA A 592 107.60 69.78 23.33
CA ALA A 592 106.51 69.36 24.24
C ALA A 592 105.04 69.59 23.76
N SER A 593 104.00 68.87 24.17
CA SER A 593 103.79 67.68 25.00
C SER A 593 102.29 67.36 24.89
N SER A 594 101.93 66.07 25.02
CA SER A 594 100.73 65.50 25.65
C SER A 594 99.35 66.18 25.50
N MET A 595 98.33 65.36 25.26
CA MET A 595 97.25 65.16 26.25
C MET A 595 96.31 64.02 25.82
N GLU A 596 96.22 63.00 26.68
CA GLU A 596 95.01 62.19 26.86
C GLU A 596 93.91 63.06 27.47
N VAL A 597 92.65 62.83 27.10
CA VAL A 597 91.50 62.88 28.02
C VAL A 597 90.41 61.92 27.50
N THR A 598 90.09 60.90 28.29
CA THR A 598 88.71 60.39 28.46
C THR A 598 88.14 61.08 29.71
N PRO A 599 86.81 61.23 29.93
CA PRO A 599 86.10 60.13 30.61
C PRO A 599 84.55 60.04 30.43
N SER A 600 84.06 58.81 30.67
CA SER A 600 82.89 58.39 31.49
C SER A 600 81.51 59.08 31.43
N GLY A 601 80.47 58.24 31.48
CA GLY A 601 79.18 58.55 32.10
C GLY A 601 78.31 57.31 32.33
N GLN A 602 78.27 56.80 33.58
CA GLN A 602 77.25 55.89 34.12
C GLN A 602 76.12 56.69 34.77
N SER A 603 74.89 56.13 34.83
CA SER A 603 74.03 55.88 36.01
C SER A 603 72.56 55.78 35.54
N GLN A 604 71.77 54.75 35.92
CA GLN A 604 71.01 54.47 37.15
C GLN A 604 69.48 54.63 36.97
N SER A 605 68.77 53.54 37.30
CA SER A 605 67.49 53.41 38.03
C SER A 605 66.47 54.57 38.08
N GLU A 606 65.19 54.27 37.82
CA GLU A 606 64.13 54.11 38.86
C GLU A 606 62.70 53.94 38.27
N ASN A 607 62.00 52.92 38.78
CA ASN A 607 60.65 52.90 39.37
C ASN A 607 59.39 53.53 38.71
N SER A 608 58.32 52.69 38.74
CA SER A 608 56.93 52.96 39.13
C SER A 608 55.82 53.34 38.11
N LYS A 609 54.83 52.42 38.03
CA LYS A 609 53.35 52.56 37.95
C LYS A 609 52.71 53.41 36.85
N ASN A 610 51.83 52.79 36.04
CA ASN A 610 50.35 52.88 36.14
C ASN A 610 49.69 51.98 35.05
N SER A 611 48.85 51.01 35.41
CA SER A 611 47.38 50.96 35.18
C SER A 611 46.93 51.23 33.74
N SER A 612 46.17 50.36 33.07
CA SER A 612 44.79 50.01 33.47
C SER A 612 44.26 48.82 32.66
N ASN A 613 43.76 47.82 33.38
CA ASN A 613 42.81 46.81 32.90
C ASN A 613 41.40 47.35 33.13
N ILE A 614 40.52 47.27 32.14
CA ILE A 614 39.06 47.34 32.33
C ILE A 614 38.41 46.15 31.63
N LYS A 615 37.49 45.53 32.37
CA LYS A 615 36.85 44.23 32.17
C LYS A 615 35.32 44.43 32.25
N LEU A 616 34.57 43.97 31.24
CA LEU A 616 33.15 43.50 31.20
C LEU A 616 32.03 44.47 31.67
N PRO A 617 30.71 44.30 31.38
CA PRO A 617 29.81 43.10 31.53
C PRO A 617 28.90 42.79 30.30
N ALA A 618 28.30 41.61 30.08
CA ALA A 618 27.33 40.74 30.79
C ALA A 618 25.85 41.17 30.67
N THR A 619 24.96 40.21 30.34
CA THR A 619 23.71 39.84 31.06
C THR A 619 23.04 38.64 30.37
N GLY A 620 22.73 37.60 31.15
CA GLY A 620 21.67 36.64 30.85
C GLY A 620 20.36 37.07 31.53
N ASP A 621 19.27 36.33 31.29
CA ASP A 621 18.53 35.69 32.38
C ASP A 621 17.49 34.69 31.86
N ASP A 622 17.27 33.69 32.71
CA ASP A 622 16.34 32.56 32.64
C ASP A 622 14.87 32.98 32.80
N ASN A 623 13.94 32.11 32.37
CA ASN A 623 12.91 31.61 33.28
C ASN A 623 12.10 30.43 32.71
N ALA A 624 11.95 29.41 33.56
CA ALA A 624 11.07 28.27 33.41
C ALA A 624 9.69 28.52 34.06
N THR A 625 8.69 27.70 33.69
CA THR A 625 7.45 27.23 34.39
C THR A 625 6.18 27.38 33.52
N VAL A 626 5.09 26.59 33.56
CA VAL A 626 4.68 25.24 34.03
C VAL A 626 3.21 25.07 33.53
N LEU A 627 2.80 23.85 33.15
CA LEU A 627 1.42 23.25 33.11
C LEU A 627 0.23 23.96 32.42
N LEU A 628 -0.47 23.26 31.51
CA LEU A 628 -1.79 22.66 31.80
C LEU A 628 -2.36 21.80 30.64
N VAL A 629 -2.98 20.71 31.08
CA VAL A 629 -3.76 19.70 30.36
C VAL A 629 -5.03 20.30 29.75
N GLY A 630 -5.45 19.81 28.58
CA GLY A 630 -6.76 20.08 28.00
C GLY A 630 -7.16 19.05 26.94
N LEU A 631 -8.12 18.19 27.30
CA LEU A 631 -8.79 17.18 26.47
C LEU A 631 -9.42 17.76 25.20
N GLY A 632 -9.49 16.92 24.15
CA GLY A 632 -10.34 17.15 22.97
C GLY A 632 -10.70 15.84 22.25
N LEU A 633 -11.85 15.27 22.63
CA LEU A 633 -12.57 14.15 22.01
C LEU A 633 -13.19 14.53 20.66
N LEU A 634 -13.13 13.65 19.64
CA LEU A 634 -14.07 13.51 18.51
C LEU A 634 -13.54 12.36 17.61
N MET A 635 -14.28 11.43 17.00
CA MET A 635 -15.66 10.91 17.04
C MET A 635 -15.64 9.61 16.21
N LEU A 636 -16.59 8.72 16.50
CA LEU A 636 -16.87 7.44 15.84
C LEU A 636 -16.93 7.50 14.30
N GLY A 637 -16.29 6.53 13.64
CA GLY A 637 -16.51 6.16 12.24
C GLY A 637 -16.92 4.69 12.13
N LEU A 638 -18.22 4.45 11.96
CA LEU A 638 -18.85 3.15 11.72
C LEU A 638 -18.56 2.71 10.27
N PHE A 639 -17.86 1.59 10.06
CA PHE A 639 -17.74 0.97 8.74
C PHE A 639 -18.91 0.01 8.51
N ILE A 640 -19.87 0.41 7.68
CA ILE A 640 -20.88 -0.47 7.09
C ILE A 640 -20.38 -0.85 5.69
N ARG A 641 -20.00 -2.12 5.49
CA ARG A 641 -19.69 -2.70 4.18
C ARG A 641 -21.00 -3.18 3.54
N LEU A 642 -21.50 -2.43 2.54
CA LEU A 642 -22.53 -2.89 1.63
C LEU A 642 -21.84 -3.53 0.41
N THR A 643 -21.90 -4.84 0.29
CA THR A 643 -21.53 -5.55 -0.95
C THR A 643 -22.77 -5.65 -1.84
N GLN A 644 -22.85 -4.83 -2.89
CA GLN A 644 -23.75 -5.07 -4.01
C GLN A 644 -23.13 -6.14 -4.92
N LYS A 645 -23.72 -7.34 -4.96
CA LYS A 645 -23.51 -8.32 -6.03
C LYS A 645 -24.25 -7.83 -7.28
N LYS A 646 -23.52 -7.46 -8.33
CA LYS A 646 -24.06 -7.37 -9.69
C LYS A 646 -24.09 -8.79 -10.27
N HIS A 647 -25.28 -9.32 -10.49
CA HIS A 647 -25.48 -10.40 -11.46
C HIS A 647 -25.58 -9.78 -12.85
N THR A 648 -24.61 -10.08 -13.71
CA THR A 648 -24.74 -9.91 -15.16
C THR A 648 -25.46 -11.12 -15.74
N LYS A 649 -26.35 -10.82 -16.70
CA LYS A 649 -27.28 -11.71 -17.41
C LYS A 649 -26.66 -12.98 -17.96
#